data_AF-A0A5C6AV46-F1
#
_entry.id   AF-A0A5C6AV46-F1
#
_cell.length_a   1.000
_cell.length_b   1.000
_cell.length_c   1.000
_cell.angle_alpha   90.00
_cell.angle_beta   90.00
_cell.angle_gamma   90.00
#
_symmetry.space_group_name_H-M   'P 1'
#
loop_
_entity.id
_entity.type
_entity.pdbx_description
1 polymer ?
#
loop_
_entity_poly.entity_id
_entity_poly.type
_entity_poly.pdbx_seq_one_letter_code
_entity_poly.pdbx_strand_id
1 'polypeptide(L)'
;MIARQNALRLPPRLCLLFFLSWAGCSSPESDPLASSGSNEPETVGPKSAAPEVIVQEIRQTSRAIGPEEVVSDGYVSSDACQECHVETHRSWHASYHRTMTQPVDSETAPAAINGQVVEVQGKTYAFEKQGDHYSVTFPDPLLGGQVHRRRLVLMTGSHHMNVFWYESGVHGTPAQLDIVFLKQEQRWVPRDSSFLQPNHHSNVIELGTWNRTCSRCHATHPKEGYRNATQDWETKVVEHGIACEACHGQGNDHIQQHSTRAAVLLAEGQNANTQDITEADSAADQIVNPSQLSKHASADLCGQCHSVFIPDYDVLSEADYARDGNPFRPGQLLSDTGFSKVVRATEEYRNSEAFVRWSKMEDLGSTFWSDGTIRIAGREYNGLIESPCFQDGEMTCLSCHTMHPSGDQDLTDWRDDQLKPGMRGDEACLQCHDDYRDQIAEHTHHPIESSGSRCMNCHMPHTTYGLLKTIRSHRITSPSIRDSQTSDRPDACSLCHLDQSFAWVSSHLRNWYGQTGAGSSGSDAVATSVSHLLRGDAAQRAVQVAAMGWQPAQEASGTKWIEPFLLLALNDPYDAVRLLSARSMKTLPERFSLPIDPLDSASKRMTAFNESIQIMEKELNASSRPEVLIDEQGRIDFVRVRALLDQRNHRPIVLRE
;
A
#
# COMPACT_ATOMS: atom_id res chain seq x y z
N MET A 1 -7.96 46.88 -27.60
CA MET A 1 -9.07 46.80 -28.57
C MET A 1 -9.66 45.39 -28.46
N ILE A 2 -10.61 45.17 -27.55
CA ILE A 2 -12.08 45.15 -27.71
C ILE A 2 -12.59 44.05 -28.67
N ALA A 3 -13.15 42.98 -28.09
CA ALA A 3 -14.46 42.35 -28.40
C ALA A 3 -14.57 41.07 -27.54
N ARG A 4 -15.18 41.06 -26.34
CA ARG A 4 -16.61 40.96 -25.98
C ARG A 4 -17.43 39.95 -26.80
N GLN A 5 -17.79 38.84 -26.16
CA GLN A 5 -19.12 38.20 -26.31
C GLN A 5 -19.67 37.78 -24.94
N ASN A 6 -21.00 37.94 -24.83
CA ASN A 6 -21.77 38.08 -23.60
C ASN A 6 -22.35 36.75 -23.10
N ALA A 7 -22.54 36.73 -21.78
CA ALA A 7 -23.39 35.82 -21.02
C ALA A 7 -24.89 36.05 -21.31
N LEU A 8 -25.68 34.98 -21.17
CA LEU A 8 -27.12 35.02 -20.98
C LEU A 8 -27.47 34.24 -19.70
N ARG A 9 -27.99 34.97 -18.71
CA ARG A 9 -28.67 34.47 -17.50
C ARG A 9 -30.18 34.62 -17.70
N LEU A 10 -30.96 33.63 -17.28
CA LEU A 10 -32.39 33.77 -16.93
C LEU A 10 -32.71 32.91 -15.66
N PRO A 11 -33.76 33.25 -14.88
CA PRO A 11 -33.77 33.18 -13.41
C PRO A 11 -34.72 32.09 -12.82
N PRO A 12 -34.82 31.94 -11.47
CA PRO A 12 -35.43 30.78 -10.80
C PRO A 12 -36.89 31.02 -10.36
N ARG A 13 -37.75 29.99 -10.38
CA ARG A 13 -39.03 29.97 -9.62
C ARG A 13 -39.49 28.55 -9.23
N LEU A 14 -39.72 28.40 -7.91
CA LEU A 14 -40.77 27.70 -7.15
C LEU A 14 -41.23 26.26 -7.50
N CYS A 15 -41.18 25.37 -6.49
CA CYS A 15 -42.28 24.55 -5.92
C CYS A 15 -41.67 23.59 -4.86
N LEU A 16 -41.74 23.83 -3.54
CA LEU A 16 -42.81 23.53 -2.56
C LEU A 16 -43.51 22.15 -2.72
N LEU A 17 -43.26 21.29 -1.71
CA LEU A 17 -44.10 20.25 -1.08
C LEU A 17 -44.63 19.10 -1.95
N PHE A 18 -44.41 17.85 -1.52
CA PHE A 18 -45.46 17.00 -0.92
C PHE A 18 -44.89 15.65 -0.45
N PHE A 19 -45.20 15.31 0.81
CA PHE A 19 -45.07 13.99 1.43
C PHE A 19 -46.35 13.17 1.23
N LEU A 20 -46.18 11.84 1.24
CA LEU A 20 -47.11 10.78 1.68
C LEU A 20 -48.30 10.33 0.80
N SER A 21 -48.38 8.99 0.78
CA SER A 21 -49.54 8.10 0.67
C SER A 21 -49.80 7.46 -0.69
N TRP A 22 -49.73 6.13 -0.73
CA TRP A 22 -50.81 5.29 -1.24
C TRP A 22 -50.65 3.83 -0.78
N ALA A 23 -51.65 3.37 -0.03
CA ALA A 23 -51.96 1.97 0.18
C ALA A 23 -53.14 1.60 -0.72
N GLY A 24 -53.20 0.35 -1.17
CA GLY A 24 -54.49 -0.32 -1.41
C GLY A 24 -54.71 -0.97 -2.78
N CYS A 25 -55.28 -2.18 -2.68
CA CYS A 25 -55.99 -3.01 -3.67
C CYS A 25 -55.10 -3.88 -4.58
N SER A 26 -55.03 -5.22 -4.49
CA SER A 26 -55.95 -6.34 -4.18
C SER A 26 -56.15 -7.20 -5.45
N SER A 27 -55.81 -8.47 -5.32
CA SER A 27 -55.92 -9.57 -6.28
C SER A 27 -57.37 -9.97 -6.60
N PRO A 28 -57.58 -10.90 -7.56
CA PRO A 28 -58.63 -11.89 -7.44
C PRO A 28 -58.11 -13.34 -7.44
N GLU A 29 -58.90 -14.16 -6.77
CA GLU A 29 -58.72 -15.56 -6.33
C GLU A 29 -58.87 -16.60 -7.46
N SER A 30 -58.35 -17.82 -7.23
CA SER A 30 -59.20 -19.02 -7.13
C SER A 30 -58.39 -20.28 -6.80
N ASP A 31 -58.69 -20.86 -5.62
CA ASP A 31 -58.45 -22.27 -5.26
C ASP A 31 -59.53 -23.19 -5.85
N PRO A 32 -59.33 -24.52 -5.83
CA PRO A 32 -60.14 -25.28 -4.88
C PRO A 32 -59.44 -26.47 -4.18
N LEU A 33 -59.67 -26.50 -2.86
CA LEU A 33 -60.15 -27.60 -2.01
C LEU A 33 -59.28 -28.84 -1.68
N ALA A 34 -59.35 -29.15 -0.37
CA ALA A 34 -58.55 -30.06 0.44
C ALA A 34 -59.16 -31.46 0.63
N SER A 35 -58.36 -32.43 1.09
CA SER A 35 -58.65 -33.16 2.35
C SER A 35 -57.44 -33.94 2.93
N SER A 36 -57.27 -33.73 4.25
CA SER A 36 -56.70 -34.54 5.35
C SER A 36 -55.80 -35.77 5.12
N GLY A 37 -54.66 -35.79 5.85
CA GLY A 37 -53.95 -37.01 6.27
C GLY A 37 -52.69 -36.70 7.11
N SER A 38 -52.52 -37.39 8.24
CA SER A 38 -51.59 -37.13 9.36
C SER A 38 -50.26 -37.90 9.33
N ASN A 39 -49.28 -37.40 10.12
CA ASN A 39 -48.13 -38.07 10.77
C ASN A 39 -46.80 -38.28 10.01
N GLU A 40 -45.75 -37.59 10.52
CA GLU A 40 -44.35 -38.00 10.85
C GLU A 40 -43.46 -38.83 9.87
N PRO A 41 -42.10 -38.79 10.03
CA PRO A 41 -41.17 -38.52 8.93
C PRO A 41 -40.50 -39.76 8.32
N GLU A 42 -40.26 -39.74 7.00
CA GLU A 42 -39.40 -40.71 6.31
C GLU A 42 -38.27 -40.02 5.52
N THR A 43 -37.06 -40.28 6.01
CA THR A 43 -35.80 -40.57 5.30
C THR A 43 -35.37 -39.74 4.07
N VAL A 44 -34.23 -39.07 4.26
CA VAL A 44 -33.40 -38.41 3.25
C VAL A 44 -32.94 -39.41 2.18
N GLY A 45 -33.45 -39.26 0.95
CA GLY A 45 -32.85 -39.79 -0.27
C GLY A 45 -31.76 -38.84 -0.80
N PRO A 46 -30.76 -39.34 -1.55
CA PRO A 46 -29.55 -38.58 -1.89
C PRO A 46 -29.88 -37.38 -2.79
N LYS A 47 -29.26 -36.24 -2.46
CA LYS A 47 -29.32 -35.00 -3.22
C LYS A 47 -28.93 -35.26 -4.68
N SER A 48 -29.81 -34.86 -5.58
CA SER A 48 -29.56 -34.65 -7.01
C SER A 48 -28.21 -33.96 -7.21
N ALA A 49 -27.36 -34.56 -8.03
CA ALA A 49 -26.08 -34.00 -8.45
C ALA A 49 -26.27 -32.56 -9.01
N ALA A 50 -25.33 -31.68 -8.64
CA ALA A 50 -25.21 -30.36 -9.27
C ALA A 50 -24.90 -30.54 -10.77
N PRO A 51 -25.39 -29.63 -11.64
CA PRO A 51 -25.10 -29.72 -13.07
C PRO A 51 -23.59 -29.70 -13.33
N GLU A 52 -23.10 -30.68 -14.10
CA GLU A 52 -21.72 -30.75 -14.59
C GLU A 52 -21.41 -29.49 -15.41
N VAL A 53 -20.62 -28.59 -14.85
CA VAL A 53 -19.98 -27.51 -15.61
C VAL A 53 -18.89 -28.17 -16.45
N ILE A 54 -18.99 -28.06 -17.77
CA ILE A 54 -17.97 -28.57 -18.70
C ILE A 54 -16.71 -27.70 -18.51
N VAL A 55 -15.76 -28.16 -17.69
CA VAL A 55 -14.47 -27.52 -17.49
C VAL A 55 -13.56 -27.90 -18.65
N GLN A 56 -13.32 -26.96 -19.57
CA GLN A 56 -12.34 -27.17 -20.65
C GLN A 56 -10.92 -26.89 -20.13
N GLU A 57 -10.05 -27.90 -20.24
CA GLU A 57 -8.63 -27.82 -19.89
C GLU A 57 -7.82 -27.46 -21.15
N ILE A 58 -7.09 -26.34 -21.12
CA ILE A 58 -6.20 -25.96 -22.23
C ILE A 58 -4.88 -26.70 -22.05
N ARG A 59 -4.71 -27.82 -22.75
CA ARG A 59 -3.42 -28.53 -22.79
C ARG A 59 -2.43 -27.79 -23.70
N GLN A 60 -1.41 -27.16 -23.12
CA GLN A 60 -0.21 -26.74 -23.87
C GLN A 60 1.00 -27.63 -23.53
N THR A 61 1.81 -27.88 -24.56
CA THR A 61 3.01 -28.70 -24.56
C THR A 61 4.23 -27.87 -24.13
N SER A 62 4.87 -28.26 -23.02
CA SER A 62 6.28 -28.07 -22.60
C SER A 62 7.02 -26.73 -22.84
N ARG A 63 6.35 -25.63 -23.17
CA ARG A 63 6.94 -24.28 -23.24
C ARG A 63 6.70 -23.56 -21.92
N ALA A 64 7.61 -22.68 -21.50
CA ALA A 64 7.50 -21.99 -20.22
C ALA A 64 6.17 -21.21 -20.13
N ILE A 65 5.41 -21.54 -19.09
CA ILE A 65 4.04 -21.06 -18.87
C ILE A 65 4.05 -19.64 -18.27
N GLY A 66 5.21 -19.19 -17.76
CA GLY A 66 5.45 -17.88 -17.19
C GLY A 66 6.91 -17.45 -17.34
N PRO A 67 7.30 -16.36 -16.64
CA PRO A 67 8.68 -15.87 -16.58
C PRO A 67 9.67 -16.95 -16.11
N GLU A 68 10.90 -16.90 -16.63
CA GLU A 68 11.94 -17.89 -16.36
C GLU A 68 13.06 -17.32 -15.48
N GLU A 69 13.54 -18.12 -14.52
CA GLU A 69 14.79 -17.84 -13.80
C GLU A 69 16.00 -18.32 -14.62
N VAL A 70 16.89 -17.38 -14.97
CA VAL A 70 18.08 -17.63 -15.78
C VAL A 70 19.24 -16.79 -15.27
N VAL A 71 20.28 -17.48 -14.78
CA VAL A 71 21.57 -16.88 -14.44
C VAL A 71 22.26 -16.39 -15.72
N SER A 72 22.60 -15.09 -15.79
CA SER A 72 23.25 -14.47 -16.95
C SER A 72 24.00 -13.20 -16.55
N ASP A 73 24.79 -12.62 -17.47
CA ASP A 73 25.47 -11.32 -17.31
C ASP A 73 26.34 -11.18 -16.04
N GLY A 74 26.98 -12.26 -15.60
CA GLY A 74 27.83 -12.26 -14.40
C GLY A 74 27.06 -12.33 -13.08
N TYR A 75 25.73 -12.43 -13.11
CA TYR A 75 24.93 -12.81 -11.95
C TYR A 75 25.11 -14.30 -11.66
N VAL A 76 24.86 -14.73 -10.42
CA VAL A 76 25.08 -16.12 -9.94
C VAL A 76 23.95 -16.68 -9.07
N SER A 77 22.91 -15.89 -8.77
CA SER A 77 21.87 -16.19 -7.77
C SER A 77 22.39 -16.19 -6.32
N SER A 78 21.47 -15.90 -5.39
CA SER A 78 21.70 -15.87 -3.94
C SER A 78 22.17 -17.22 -3.37
N ASP A 79 21.84 -18.34 -4.03
CA ASP A 79 22.29 -19.68 -3.59
C ASP A 79 23.82 -19.79 -3.57
N ALA A 80 24.50 -19.17 -4.55
CA ALA A 80 25.97 -19.15 -4.60
C ALA A 80 26.58 -18.36 -3.43
N CYS A 81 25.86 -17.39 -2.88
CA CYS A 81 26.33 -16.58 -1.76
C CYS A 81 26.29 -17.34 -0.42
N GLN A 82 25.41 -18.34 -0.28
CA GLN A 82 25.21 -19.07 0.97
C GLN A 82 26.47 -19.81 1.44
N GLU A 83 27.31 -20.29 0.51
CA GLU A 83 28.51 -21.07 0.83
C GLU A 83 29.50 -20.29 1.71
N CYS A 84 29.64 -18.99 1.48
CA CYS A 84 30.54 -18.10 2.23
C CYS A 84 29.81 -17.19 3.24
N HIS A 85 28.54 -16.87 2.99
CA HIS A 85 27.76 -15.89 3.76
C HIS A 85 26.50 -16.48 4.41
N VAL A 86 26.66 -17.55 5.18
CA VAL A 86 25.55 -18.31 5.80
C VAL A 86 24.59 -17.43 6.60
N GLU A 87 25.10 -16.56 7.49
CA GLU A 87 24.25 -15.72 8.36
C GLU A 87 23.52 -14.60 7.58
N THR A 88 24.22 -13.96 6.64
CA THR A 88 23.63 -12.96 5.74
C THR A 88 22.53 -13.60 4.89
N HIS A 89 22.79 -14.79 4.33
CA HIS A 89 21.80 -15.54 3.56
C HIS A 89 20.60 -15.94 4.41
N ARG A 90 20.80 -16.41 5.65
CA ARG A 90 19.71 -16.72 6.59
C ARG A 90 18.80 -15.52 6.83
N SER A 91 19.38 -14.35 7.10
CA SER A 91 18.59 -13.13 7.34
C SER A 91 17.86 -12.64 6.09
N TRP A 92 18.52 -12.66 4.93
CA TRP A 92 17.89 -12.38 3.63
C TRP A 92 16.72 -13.33 3.34
N HIS A 93 16.91 -14.63 3.53
CA HIS A 93 15.88 -15.64 3.26
C HIS A 93 14.63 -15.45 4.15
N ALA A 94 14.79 -14.88 5.35
CA ALA A 94 13.69 -14.57 6.24
C ALA A 94 12.91 -13.28 5.87
N SER A 95 13.45 -12.45 4.96
CA SER A 95 12.90 -11.14 4.60
C SER A 95 11.68 -11.21 3.67
N TYR A 96 10.91 -10.12 3.65
CA TYR A 96 9.86 -9.93 2.64
C TYR A 96 10.39 -9.48 1.28
N HIS A 97 11.62 -8.94 1.19
CA HIS A 97 12.28 -8.68 -0.09
C HIS A 97 12.46 -9.96 -0.92
N ARG A 98 13.01 -11.01 -0.29
CA ARG A 98 13.22 -12.33 -0.91
C ARG A 98 11.92 -12.97 -1.41
N THR A 99 10.81 -12.71 -0.73
CA THR A 99 9.50 -13.32 -1.04
C THR A 99 8.57 -12.43 -1.85
N MET A 100 9.02 -11.26 -2.33
CA MET A 100 8.12 -10.28 -2.95
C MET A 100 7.37 -10.85 -4.18
N THR A 101 8.07 -11.57 -5.06
CA THR A 101 7.44 -12.47 -6.03
C THR A 101 7.98 -13.88 -5.83
N GLN A 102 7.11 -14.87 -5.91
CA GLN A 102 7.47 -16.28 -5.84
C GLN A 102 6.72 -17.08 -6.91
N PRO A 103 7.27 -18.20 -7.40
CA PRO A 103 6.47 -19.23 -8.07
C PRO A 103 5.36 -19.72 -7.13
N VAL A 104 4.28 -20.27 -7.69
CA VAL A 104 3.21 -20.91 -6.91
C VAL A 104 3.34 -22.43 -7.02
N ASP A 105 3.90 -23.03 -5.98
CA ASP A 105 4.16 -24.47 -5.88
C ASP A 105 3.87 -24.98 -4.46
N SER A 106 4.20 -26.25 -4.18
CA SER A 106 3.92 -26.83 -2.86
C SER A 106 4.73 -26.26 -1.69
N GLU A 107 5.83 -25.56 -1.96
CA GLU A 107 6.69 -24.93 -0.95
C GLU A 107 6.25 -23.50 -0.64
N THR A 108 5.74 -22.78 -1.64
CA THR A 108 5.43 -21.34 -1.54
C THR A 108 3.94 -21.03 -1.41
N ALA A 109 3.05 -21.94 -1.81
CA ALA A 109 1.62 -21.68 -1.87
C ALA A 109 1.04 -21.35 -0.49
N PRO A 110 0.32 -20.22 -0.34
CA PRO A 110 -0.34 -19.89 0.93
C PRO A 110 -1.51 -20.83 1.19
N ALA A 111 -1.83 -21.02 2.48
CA ALA A 111 -2.98 -21.84 2.89
C ALA A 111 -4.31 -21.40 2.24
N ALA A 112 -4.43 -20.12 1.88
CA ALA A 112 -5.62 -19.53 1.24
C ALA A 112 -6.02 -20.17 -0.10
N ILE A 113 -5.11 -20.87 -0.79
CA ILE A 113 -5.37 -21.55 -2.07
C ILE A 113 -5.31 -23.07 -1.97
N ASN A 114 -5.17 -23.63 -0.77
CA ASN A 114 -5.05 -25.08 -0.59
C ASN A 114 -6.43 -25.75 -0.48
N GLY A 115 -7.00 -26.13 -1.63
CA GLY A 115 -8.30 -26.83 -1.71
C GLY A 115 -9.50 -25.97 -1.30
N GLN A 116 -9.39 -24.65 -1.45
CA GLN A 116 -10.42 -23.70 -1.04
C GLN A 116 -11.39 -23.39 -2.18
N VAL A 117 -12.66 -23.21 -1.85
CA VAL A 117 -13.66 -22.62 -2.76
C VAL A 117 -14.16 -21.34 -2.12
N VAL A 118 -14.05 -20.22 -2.84
CA VAL A 118 -14.40 -18.90 -2.32
C VAL A 118 -15.35 -18.18 -3.27
N GLU A 119 -16.23 -17.36 -2.71
CA GLU A 119 -17.12 -16.51 -3.50
C GLU A 119 -16.78 -15.05 -3.26
N VAL A 120 -16.54 -14.32 -4.36
CA VAL A 120 -16.24 -12.89 -4.34
C VAL A 120 -17.10 -12.24 -5.42
N GLN A 121 -17.91 -11.25 -5.03
CA GLN A 121 -18.86 -10.57 -5.93
C GLN A 121 -19.79 -11.51 -6.72
N GLY A 122 -20.20 -12.62 -6.10
CA GLY A 122 -21.05 -13.61 -6.75
C GLY A 122 -20.36 -14.45 -7.83
N LYS A 123 -19.02 -14.33 -7.99
CA LYS A 123 -18.19 -15.24 -8.77
C LYS A 123 -17.59 -16.29 -7.84
N THR A 124 -17.63 -17.55 -8.25
CA THR A 124 -17.01 -18.66 -7.53
C THR A 124 -15.59 -18.91 -8.06
N TYR A 125 -14.64 -19.09 -7.16
CA TYR A 125 -13.25 -19.44 -7.44
C TYR A 125 -12.92 -20.73 -6.69
N ALA A 126 -12.65 -21.80 -7.43
CA ALA A 126 -12.29 -23.10 -6.85
C ALA A 126 -10.79 -23.37 -7.05
N PHE A 127 -10.03 -23.33 -5.96
CA PHE A 127 -8.60 -23.60 -5.95
C PHE A 127 -8.34 -25.09 -5.69
N GLU A 128 -7.48 -25.67 -6.52
CA GLU A 128 -7.15 -27.09 -6.48
C GLU A 128 -5.64 -27.29 -6.54
N LYS A 129 -5.14 -28.25 -5.75
CA LYS A 129 -3.75 -28.71 -5.82
C LYS A 129 -3.67 -29.95 -6.71
N GLN A 130 -2.73 -29.96 -7.65
CA GLN A 130 -2.46 -31.06 -8.57
C GLN A 130 -0.96 -31.37 -8.57
N GLY A 131 -0.55 -32.38 -7.79
CA GLY A 131 0.87 -32.66 -7.56
C GLY A 131 1.54 -31.45 -6.89
N ASP A 132 2.49 -30.84 -7.59
CA ASP A 132 3.24 -29.67 -7.15
C ASP A 132 2.64 -28.33 -7.65
N HIS A 133 1.57 -28.36 -8.44
CA HIS A 133 0.99 -27.17 -9.04
C HIS A 133 -0.37 -26.83 -8.44
N TYR A 134 -0.72 -25.55 -8.51
CA TYR A 134 -2.03 -25.06 -8.10
C TYR A 134 -2.79 -24.52 -9.30
N SER A 135 -4.09 -24.74 -9.33
CA SER A 135 -4.99 -24.21 -10.34
C SER A 135 -6.20 -23.54 -9.72
N VAL A 136 -6.81 -22.61 -10.44
CA VAL A 136 -8.08 -21.98 -10.09
C VAL A 136 -9.09 -22.20 -11.21
N THR A 137 -10.30 -22.63 -10.86
CA THR A 137 -11.45 -22.68 -11.76
C THR A 137 -12.39 -21.52 -11.45
N PHE A 138 -12.61 -20.63 -12.42
CA PHE A 138 -13.36 -19.39 -12.24
C PHE A 138 -13.90 -18.85 -13.58
N PRO A 139 -14.85 -17.90 -13.57
CA PRO A 139 -15.30 -17.17 -14.77
C PRO A 139 -14.15 -16.29 -15.33
N ASP A 140 -13.37 -16.82 -16.28
CA ASP A 140 -12.14 -16.21 -16.80
C ASP A 140 -12.46 -14.98 -17.68
N PRO A 141 -12.08 -13.75 -17.26
CA PRO A 141 -12.33 -12.54 -18.03
C PRO A 141 -11.66 -12.56 -19.42
N LEU A 142 -10.53 -13.25 -19.58
CA LEU A 142 -9.86 -13.39 -20.88
C LEU A 142 -10.70 -14.15 -21.91
N LEU A 143 -11.61 -15.00 -21.44
CA LEU A 143 -12.48 -15.84 -22.26
C LEU A 143 -13.95 -15.39 -22.20
N GLY A 144 -14.17 -14.10 -21.95
CA GLY A 144 -15.51 -13.49 -21.91
C GLY A 144 -16.34 -13.95 -20.72
N GLY A 145 -15.71 -14.37 -19.62
CA GLY A 145 -16.38 -14.83 -18.40
C GLY A 145 -16.82 -16.29 -18.43
N GLN A 146 -16.37 -17.08 -19.41
CA GLN A 146 -16.58 -18.52 -19.41
C GLN A 146 -15.80 -19.17 -18.27
N VAL A 147 -16.35 -20.22 -17.67
CA VAL A 147 -15.69 -20.93 -16.57
C VAL A 147 -14.57 -21.82 -17.12
N HIS A 148 -13.34 -21.52 -16.74
CA HIS A 148 -12.16 -22.28 -17.13
C HIS A 148 -11.26 -22.55 -15.94
N ARG A 149 -10.53 -23.66 -16.01
CA ARG A 149 -9.44 -23.98 -15.10
C ARG A 149 -8.13 -23.42 -15.64
N ARG A 150 -7.39 -22.68 -14.80
CA ARG A 150 -6.09 -22.10 -15.12
C ARG A 150 -5.07 -22.45 -14.06
N ARG A 151 -3.86 -22.82 -14.45
CA ARG A 151 -2.71 -22.96 -13.55
C ARG A 151 -2.29 -21.59 -13.00
N LEU A 152 -2.02 -21.53 -11.70
CA LEU A 152 -1.34 -20.41 -11.06
C LEU A 152 0.17 -20.55 -11.29
N VAL A 153 0.83 -19.48 -11.73
CA VAL A 153 2.25 -19.48 -12.09
C VAL A 153 3.10 -18.69 -11.10
N LEU A 154 2.64 -17.50 -10.70
CA LEU A 154 3.36 -16.61 -9.79
C LEU A 154 2.41 -16.04 -8.73
N MET A 155 3.00 -15.62 -7.62
CA MET A 155 2.36 -14.82 -6.59
C MET A 155 3.24 -13.61 -6.29
N THR A 156 2.63 -12.43 -6.21
CA THR A 156 3.28 -11.17 -5.81
C THR A 156 2.63 -10.64 -4.53
N GLY A 157 3.43 -10.06 -3.65
CA GLY A 157 2.98 -9.60 -2.34
C GLY A 157 3.01 -10.76 -1.34
N SER A 158 3.99 -10.74 -0.44
CA SER A 158 4.19 -11.78 0.57
C SER A 158 3.76 -11.37 1.97
N HIS A 159 3.80 -10.08 2.28
CA HIS A 159 3.60 -9.59 3.64
C HIS A 159 2.13 -9.28 3.96
N HIS A 160 1.50 -8.35 3.23
CA HIS A 160 0.17 -7.81 3.56
C HIS A 160 -0.98 -8.40 2.73
N MET A 161 -0.71 -8.76 1.47
CA MET A 161 -1.69 -9.37 0.59
C MET A 161 -0.99 -10.27 -0.42
N ASN A 162 -1.71 -11.26 -0.96
CA ASN A 162 -1.25 -12.09 -2.07
C ASN A 162 -2.04 -11.77 -3.34
N VAL A 163 -1.31 -11.42 -4.39
CA VAL A 163 -1.77 -11.26 -5.76
C VAL A 163 -1.35 -12.47 -6.56
N PHE A 164 -2.28 -13.15 -7.23
CA PHE A 164 -1.99 -14.35 -8.00
C PHE A 164 -1.98 -14.08 -9.50
N TRP A 165 -1.04 -14.72 -10.19
CA TRP A 165 -0.90 -14.69 -11.63
C TRP A 165 -1.15 -16.09 -12.20
N TYR A 166 -1.91 -16.18 -13.27
CA TYR A 166 -2.30 -17.44 -13.90
C TYR A 166 -1.87 -17.51 -15.37
N GLU A 167 -1.83 -18.74 -15.89
CA GLU A 167 -1.51 -18.98 -17.29
C GLU A 167 -2.59 -18.39 -18.23
N SER A 168 -2.22 -17.39 -19.02
CA SER A 168 -3.18 -16.75 -19.94
C SER A 168 -3.48 -17.60 -21.17
N GLY A 169 -2.56 -18.51 -21.53
CA GLY A 169 -2.51 -19.20 -22.83
C GLY A 169 -1.63 -18.50 -23.88
N VAL A 170 -1.14 -17.29 -23.56
CA VAL A 170 -0.12 -16.57 -24.33
C VAL A 170 1.25 -16.85 -23.70
N HIS A 171 2.23 -17.22 -24.53
CA HIS A 171 3.56 -17.67 -24.09
C HIS A 171 4.23 -16.64 -23.16
N GLY A 172 4.77 -17.09 -22.02
CA GLY A 172 5.50 -16.25 -21.06
C GLY A 172 4.74 -15.03 -20.52
N THR A 173 3.42 -14.95 -20.76
CA THR A 173 2.61 -13.75 -20.53
C THR A 173 1.51 -14.04 -19.51
N PRO A 174 1.81 -14.06 -18.21
CA PRO A 174 0.81 -14.27 -17.17
C PRO A 174 -0.29 -13.21 -17.19
N ALA A 175 -1.48 -13.61 -16.71
CA ALA A 175 -2.57 -12.70 -16.41
C ALA A 175 -2.82 -12.64 -14.90
N GLN A 176 -3.24 -11.48 -14.38
CA GLN A 176 -3.56 -11.33 -12.96
C GLN A 176 -4.97 -11.87 -12.66
N LEU A 177 -5.12 -12.60 -11.56
CA LEU A 177 -6.44 -12.93 -11.01
C LEU A 177 -7.17 -11.65 -10.56
N ASP A 178 -8.48 -11.57 -10.77
CA ASP A 178 -9.30 -10.39 -10.46
C ASP A 178 -9.70 -10.27 -8.97
N ILE A 179 -9.15 -11.14 -8.13
CA ILE A 179 -9.26 -11.12 -6.67
C ILE A 179 -7.88 -11.18 -6.01
N VAL A 180 -7.78 -10.63 -4.80
CA VAL A 180 -6.58 -10.65 -3.98
C VAL A 180 -6.90 -11.15 -2.58
N PHE A 181 -5.96 -11.84 -1.94
CA PHE A 181 -6.11 -12.31 -0.57
C PHE A 181 -5.44 -11.33 0.39
N LEU A 182 -6.22 -10.71 1.26
CA LEU A 182 -5.72 -9.82 2.31
C LEU A 182 -5.33 -10.66 3.54
N LYS A 183 -4.06 -10.65 3.92
CA LYS A 183 -3.53 -11.52 4.99
C LYS A 183 -3.95 -11.03 6.37
N GLN A 184 -4.04 -9.73 6.60
CA GLN A 184 -4.48 -9.20 7.90
C GLN A 184 -5.96 -9.51 8.16
N GLU A 185 -6.81 -9.37 7.15
CA GLU A 185 -8.25 -9.65 7.24
C GLU A 185 -8.59 -11.14 7.07
N GLN A 186 -7.63 -11.96 6.60
CA GLN A 186 -7.84 -13.35 6.21
C GLN A 186 -9.04 -13.51 5.25
N ARG A 187 -9.14 -12.62 4.25
CA ARG A 187 -10.27 -12.58 3.32
C ARG A 187 -9.84 -12.36 1.89
N TRP A 188 -10.63 -12.90 0.98
CA TRP A 188 -10.56 -12.54 -0.44
C TRP A 188 -11.38 -11.27 -0.70
N VAL A 189 -10.85 -10.39 -1.52
CA VAL A 189 -11.52 -9.17 -2.00
C VAL A 189 -11.31 -9.02 -3.51
N PRO A 190 -12.18 -8.29 -4.21
CA PRO A 190 -11.90 -7.83 -5.55
C PRO A 190 -10.56 -7.09 -5.59
N ARG A 191 -9.77 -7.28 -6.66
CA ARG A 191 -8.47 -6.59 -6.80
C ARG A 191 -8.61 -5.09 -6.63
N ASP A 192 -9.64 -4.50 -7.19
CA ASP A 192 -9.78 -3.05 -7.15
C ASP A 192 -10.09 -2.51 -5.74
N SER A 193 -10.63 -3.35 -4.85
CA SER A 193 -10.86 -3.05 -3.44
C SER A 193 -9.59 -2.96 -2.59
N SER A 194 -8.44 -3.49 -3.04
CA SER A 194 -7.17 -3.40 -2.30
C SER A 194 -6.41 -2.09 -2.51
N PHE A 195 -6.90 -1.24 -3.42
CA PHE A 195 -6.34 0.07 -3.71
C PHE A 195 -7.34 1.17 -3.37
N LEU A 196 -6.84 2.39 -3.13
CA LEU A 196 -7.72 3.54 -2.98
C LEU A 196 -8.06 4.08 -4.37
N GLN A 197 -9.16 3.57 -4.94
CA GLN A 197 -9.67 4.03 -6.24
C GLN A 197 -11.21 4.01 -6.26
N PRO A 198 -11.86 4.75 -7.18
CA PRO A 198 -13.31 4.71 -7.31
C PRO A 198 -13.78 3.28 -7.58
N ASN A 199 -14.86 2.89 -6.90
CA ASN A 199 -15.46 1.58 -7.09
C ASN A 199 -16.16 1.54 -8.46
N HIS A 200 -15.47 0.96 -9.44
CA HIS A 200 -16.04 0.64 -10.76
C HIS A 200 -16.09 -0.86 -11.02
N HIS A 201 -15.46 -1.71 -10.17
CA HIS A 201 -15.40 -3.18 -10.31
C HIS A 201 -15.26 -3.60 -11.77
N SER A 202 -14.37 -2.91 -12.48
CA SER A 202 -14.16 -3.11 -13.90
C SER A 202 -13.45 -4.44 -14.10
N ASN A 203 -13.92 -5.25 -15.05
CA ASN A 203 -13.24 -6.48 -15.49
C ASN A 203 -11.97 -6.13 -16.31
N VAL A 204 -11.10 -5.26 -15.79
CA VAL A 204 -9.83 -4.89 -16.44
C VAL A 204 -8.95 -6.13 -16.42
N ILE A 205 -8.54 -6.53 -17.62
CA ILE A 205 -7.68 -7.67 -17.85
C ILE A 205 -6.23 -7.18 -17.75
N GLU A 206 -5.50 -7.65 -16.75
CA GLU A 206 -4.08 -7.36 -16.54
C GLU A 206 -3.22 -8.45 -17.18
N LEU A 207 -3.11 -8.42 -18.52
CA LEU A 207 -2.29 -9.36 -19.29
C LEU A 207 -0.86 -8.81 -19.46
N GLY A 208 0.13 -9.58 -19.02
CA GLY A 208 1.56 -9.21 -19.14
C GLY A 208 1.99 -8.05 -18.23
N THR A 209 1.12 -7.58 -17.33
CA THR A 209 1.44 -6.46 -16.41
C THR A 209 2.58 -6.81 -15.47
N TRP A 210 2.70 -8.07 -15.02
CA TRP A 210 3.86 -8.49 -14.24
C TRP A 210 5.16 -8.27 -15.02
N ASN A 211 5.20 -8.68 -16.28
CA ASN A 211 6.40 -8.64 -17.13
C ASN A 211 6.92 -7.22 -17.35
N ARG A 212 6.03 -6.26 -17.63
CA ARG A 212 6.39 -4.89 -18.04
C ARG A 212 6.39 -3.86 -16.91
N THR A 213 5.84 -4.18 -15.75
CA THR A 213 5.65 -3.23 -14.65
C THR A 213 6.17 -3.78 -13.33
N CYS A 214 5.66 -4.93 -12.87
CA CYS A 214 6.00 -5.44 -11.54
C CYS A 214 7.44 -5.96 -11.47
N SER A 215 7.90 -6.65 -12.52
CA SER A 215 9.23 -7.28 -12.57
C SER A 215 10.37 -6.30 -12.28
N ARG A 216 10.23 -5.04 -12.69
CA ARG A 216 11.22 -3.97 -12.55
C ARG A 216 11.67 -3.74 -11.11
N CYS A 217 10.76 -3.90 -10.16
CA CYS A 217 11.00 -3.67 -8.74
C CYS A 217 10.80 -4.91 -7.88
N HIS A 218 10.16 -5.95 -8.41
CA HIS A 218 9.78 -7.18 -7.68
C HIS A 218 10.44 -8.43 -8.27
N ALA A 219 11.61 -8.29 -8.89
CA ALA A 219 12.50 -9.36 -9.31
C ALA A 219 13.95 -8.85 -9.42
N THR A 220 14.91 -9.77 -9.52
CA THR A 220 16.33 -9.43 -9.66
C THR A 220 16.78 -9.50 -11.11
N HIS A 221 17.39 -8.41 -11.58
CA HIS A 221 17.88 -8.22 -12.95
C HIS A 221 16.87 -8.68 -14.03
N PRO A 222 15.66 -8.10 -14.06
CA PRO A 222 14.65 -8.47 -15.03
C PRO A 222 15.00 -8.00 -16.45
N LYS A 223 14.87 -8.92 -17.41
CA LYS A 223 14.88 -8.66 -18.85
C LYS A 223 13.47 -8.90 -19.37
N GLU A 224 12.76 -7.84 -19.74
CA GLU A 224 11.34 -7.95 -20.10
C GLU A 224 11.11 -8.87 -21.30
N GLY A 225 11.98 -8.82 -22.32
CA GLY A 225 11.90 -9.72 -23.47
C GLY A 225 10.61 -9.60 -24.28
N TYR A 226 10.06 -8.39 -24.44
CA TYR A 226 8.84 -8.18 -25.25
C TYR A 226 9.09 -8.48 -26.73
N ARG A 227 8.19 -9.26 -27.35
CA ARG A 227 8.27 -9.63 -28.77
C ARG A 227 7.09 -9.06 -29.55
N ASN A 228 7.34 -7.99 -30.27
CA ASN A 228 6.30 -7.29 -31.04
C ASN A 228 5.61 -8.19 -32.09
N ALA A 229 6.33 -9.14 -32.72
CA ALA A 229 5.79 -10.00 -33.76
C ALA A 229 4.70 -10.97 -33.27
N THR A 230 4.83 -11.42 -32.01
CA THR A 230 3.93 -12.40 -31.37
C THR A 230 3.06 -11.77 -30.28
N GLN A 231 3.30 -10.50 -29.96
CA GLN A 231 2.63 -9.75 -28.88
C GLN A 231 2.68 -10.47 -27.53
N ASP A 232 3.81 -11.09 -27.23
CA ASP A 232 4.05 -11.86 -26.01
C ASP A 232 5.41 -11.50 -25.38
N TRP A 233 5.74 -12.17 -24.28
CA TRP A 233 6.97 -11.93 -23.52
C TRP A 233 7.81 -13.21 -23.39
N GLU A 234 9.13 -13.05 -23.44
CA GLU A 234 10.13 -14.03 -23.01
C GLU A 234 10.91 -13.47 -21.82
N THR A 235 10.18 -13.07 -20.78
CA THR A 235 10.78 -12.43 -19.60
C THR A 235 11.69 -13.40 -18.87
N LYS A 236 12.92 -12.94 -18.62
CA LYS A 236 13.91 -13.64 -17.82
C LYS A 236 14.27 -12.80 -16.62
N VAL A 237 14.43 -13.44 -15.48
CA VAL A 237 14.91 -12.83 -14.23
C VAL A 237 16.05 -13.69 -13.71
N VAL A 238 16.96 -13.12 -12.92
CA VAL A 238 17.94 -13.96 -12.20
C VAL A 238 17.24 -14.71 -11.07
N GLU A 239 16.38 -14.00 -10.32
CA GLU A 239 15.52 -14.54 -9.28
C GLU A 239 14.18 -13.78 -9.28
N HIS A 240 13.07 -14.46 -9.00
CA HIS A 240 11.76 -13.81 -8.88
C HIS A 240 11.69 -12.87 -7.67
N GLY A 241 12.45 -13.12 -6.60
CA GLY A 241 12.53 -12.24 -5.44
C GLY A 241 13.56 -11.12 -5.61
N ILE A 242 13.59 -10.20 -4.63
CA ILE A 242 14.72 -9.27 -4.50
C ILE A 242 15.85 -10.00 -3.79
N ALA A 243 16.87 -10.33 -4.57
CA ALA A 243 18.00 -11.17 -4.23
C ALA A 243 19.21 -10.34 -3.78
N CYS A 244 20.27 -11.03 -3.34
CA CYS A 244 21.55 -10.44 -2.96
C CYS A 244 22.05 -9.45 -4.03
N GLU A 245 22.06 -9.88 -5.29
CA GLU A 245 22.69 -9.16 -6.40
C GLU A 245 21.89 -7.93 -6.88
N ALA A 246 20.63 -7.78 -6.43
CA ALA A 246 19.85 -6.54 -6.65
C ALA A 246 20.43 -5.35 -5.86
N CYS A 247 21.05 -5.65 -4.71
CA CYS A 247 21.65 -4.66 -3.81
C CYS A 247 23.19 -4.64 -3.87
N HIS A 248 23.80 -5.76 -4.20
CA HIS A 248 25.26 -5.93 -4.17
C HIS A 248 25.93 -5.89 -5.55
N GLY A 249 25.17 -6.03 -6.64
CA GLY A 249 25.72 -6.14 -7.99
C GLY A 249 26.09 -7.58 -8.35
N GLN A 250 26.75 -7.76 -9.49
CA GLN A 250 27.13 -9.06 -10.05
C GLN A 250 28.13 -9.80 -9.15
N GLY A 251 27.85 -11.06 -8.82
CA GLY A 251 28.68 -11.88 -7.93
C GLY A 251 29.75 -12.76 -8.61
N ASN A 252 29.69 -12.98 -9.93
CA ASN A 252 30.59 -13.95 -10.58
C ASN A 252 32.08 -13.62 -10.40
N ASP A 253 32.47 -12.37 -10.68
CA ASP A 253 33.87 -11.95 -10.61
C ASP A 253 34.38 -11.97 -9.16
N HIS A 254 33.52 -11.56 -8.23
CA HIS A 254 33.77 -11.65 -6.78
C HIS A 254 34.07 -13.11 -6.37
N ILE A 255 33.18 -14.05 -6.70
CA ILE A 255 33.37 -15.47 -6.37
C ILE A 255 34.66 -16.01 -7.00
N GLN A 256 34.93 -15.68 -8.27
CA GLN A 256 36.12 -16.15 -8.96
C GLN A 256 37.41 -15.64 -8.32
N GLN A 257 37.45 -14.35 -7.96
CA GLN A 257 38.59 -13.73 -7.30
C GLN A 257 38.89 -14.38 -5.95
N HIS A 258 37.88 -14.51 -5.07
CA HIS A 258 38.06 -15.08 -3.73
C HIS A 258 38.32 -16.58 -3.76
N SER A 259 37.71 -17.33 -4.67
CA SER A 259 37.98 -18.77 -4.85
C SER A 259 39.42 -19.02 -5.33
N THR A 260 39.91 -18.19 -6.26
CA THR A 260 41.29 -18.28 -6.74
C THR A 260 42.27 -17.94 -5.62
N ARG A 261 42.00 -16.89 -4.84
CA ARG A 261 42.84 -16.51 -3.69
C ARG A 261 42.88 -17.60 -2.63
N ALA A 262 41.74 -18.19 -2.29
CA ALA A 262 41.66 -19.30 -1.35
C ALA A 262 42.48 -20.51 -1.82
N ALA A 263 42.42 -20.85 -3.12
CA ALA A 263 43.22 -21.92 -3.70
C ALA A 263 44.73 -21.63 -3.63
N VAL A 264 45.16 -20.39 -3.86
CA VAL A 264 46.57 -19.97 -3.70
C VAL A 264 47.02 -20.09 -2.24
N LEU A 265 46.24 -19.58 -1.29
CA LEU A 265 46.55 -19.67 0.15
C LEU A 265 46.73 -21.12 0.59
N LEU A 266 45.83 -22.02 0.16
CA LEU A 266 45.94 -23.44 0.43
C LEU A 266 47.19 -24.07 -0.20
N ALA A 267 47.56 -23.68 -1.43
CA ALA A 267 48.78 -24.15 -2.10
C ALA A 267 50.07 -23.66 -1.42
N GLU A 268 50.04 -22.49 -0.80
CA GLU A 268 51.14 -21.89 -0.03
C GLU A 268 51.24 -22.44 1.41
N GLY A 269 50.36 -23.38 1.79
CA GLY A 269 50.31 -23.96 3.14
C GLY A 269 49.81 -22.98 4.20
N GLN A 270 49.15 -21.90 3.78
CA GLN A 270 48.55 -20.89 4.66
C GLN A 270 47.10 -21.28 4.98
N ASN A 271 46.60 -20.86 6.14
CA ASN A 271 45.18 -20.99 6.44
C ASN A 271 44.40 -20.04 5.54
N ALA A 272 43.49 -20.58 4.74
CA ALA A 272 42.56 -19.81 3.92
C ALA A 272 41.43 -19.17 4.77
N ASN A 273 41.79 -18.50 5.87
CA ASN A 273 40.84 -17.65 6.58
C ASN A 273 40.73 -16.32 5.83
N THR A 274 39.50 -15.88 5.64
CA THR A 274 39.06 -14.68 4.90
C THR A 274 39.58 -13.34 5.44
N GLN A 275 40.50 -13.33 6.40
CA GLN A 275 41.07 -12.11 6.99
C GLN A 275 42.35 -11.60 6.31
N ASP A 276 42.93 -12.37 5.37
CA ASP A 276 44.13 -11.99 4.62
C ASP A 276 43.80 -11.47 3.19
N ILE A 277 42.71 -10.72 3.04
CA ILE A 277 42.37 -9.97 1.81
C ILE A 277 43.10 -8.62 1.89
N THR A 278 43.90 -8.28 0.87
CA THR A 278 44.63 -7.00 0.87
C THR A 278 43.71 -5.84 0.45
N GLU A 279 44.06 -4.60 0.81
CA GLU A 279 43.31 -3.41 0.32
C GLU A 279 43.26 -3.33 -1.21
N ALA A 280 44.27 -3.87 -1.90
CA ALA A 280 44.30 -3.94 -3.37
C ALA A 280 43.29 -4.96 -3.93
N ASP A 281 43.05 -6.06 -3.23
CA ASP A 281 42.04 -7.05 -3.61
C ASP A 281 40.61 -6.50 -3.40
N SER A 282 40.41 -5.70 -2.35
CA SER A 282 39.16 -5.00 -2.07
C SER A 282 38.82 -3.92 -3.10
N ALA A 283 39.82 -3.23 -3.66
CA ALA A 283 39.60 -2.18 -4.65
C ALA A 283 39.24 -2.71 -6.05
N ALA A 284 39.46 -4.01 -6.30
CA ALA A 284 39.13 -4.68 -7.56
C ALA A 284 37.79 -5.44 -7.52
N ASP A 285 37.20 -5.61 -6.34
CA ASP A 285 35.96 -6.35 -6.13
C ASP A 285 34.76 -5.53 -6.64
N GLN A 286 33.93 -6.14 -7.49
CA GLN A 286 32.76 -5.50 -8.09
C GLN A 286 31.50 -5.62 -7.23
N ILE A 287 31.50 -6.51 -6.22
CA ILE A 287 30.43 -6.57 -5.22
C ILE A 287 30.53 -5.33 -4.33
N VAL A 288 29.44 -4.55 -4.28
CA VAL A 288 29.40 -3.37 -3.41
C VAL A 288 28.86 -3.74 -2.03
N ASN A 289 29.37 -3.06 -1.00
CA ASN A 289 28.73 -3.04 0.31
C ASN A 289 27.92 -1.73 0.46
N PRO A 290 26.57 -1.79 0.47
CA PRO A 290 25.72 -0.61 0.57
C PRO A 290 26.01 0.32 1.76
N SER A 291 26.55 -0.21 2.86
CA SER A 291 26.92 0.56 4.05
C SER A 291 28.21 1.39 3.90
N GLN A 292 29.02 1.08 2.87
CA GLN A 292 30.28 1.77 2.58
C GLN A 292 30.15 2.73 1.38
N LEU A 293 28.97 2.78 0.75
CA LEU A 293 28.69 3.70 -0.36
C LEU A 293 28.59 5.15 0.14
N SER A 294 28.78 6.09 -0.78
CA SER A 294 28.46 7.50 -0.53
C SER A 294 26.98 7.66 -0.17
N LYS A 295 26.64 8.73 0.56
CA LYS A 295 25.25 9.06 0.93
C LYS A 295 24.27 8.92 -0.23
N HIS A 296 24.61 9.51 -1.38
CA HIS A 296 23.77 9.49 -2.57
C HIS A 296 23.67 8.09 -3.19
N ALA A 297 24.79 7.40 -3.41
CA ALA A 297 24.77 6.06 -4.00
C ALA A 297 24.04 5.03 -3.09
N SER A 298 24.18 5.17 -1.77
CA SER A 298 23.47 4.34 -0.78
C SER A 298 21.96 4.55 -0.84
N ALA A 299 21.51 5.81 -0.94
CA ALA A 299 20.08 6.10 -1.06
C ALA A 299 19.52 5.70 -2.44
N ASP A 300 20.26 5.97 -3.52
CA ASP A 300 19.88 5.67 -4.90
C ASP A 300 19.69 4.17 -5.14
N LEU A 301 20.49 3.33 -4.46
CA LEU A 301 20.30 1.89 -4.44
C LEU A 301 18.88 1.48 -4.03
N CYS A 302 18.34 2.09 -2.98
CA CYS A 302 16.97 1.85 -2.54
C CYS A 302 15.96 2.57 -3.46
N GLY A 303 16.33 3.76 -3.93
CA GLY A 303 15.54 4.61 -4.82
C GLY A 303 15.22 3.97 -6.18
N GLN A 304 16.02 3.01 -6.65
CA GLN A 304 15.74 2.31 -7.91
C GLN A 304 14.37 1.60 -7.89
N CYS A 305 13.89 1.20 -6.71
CA CYS A 305 12.60 0.55 -6.50
C CYS A 305 11.63 1.43 -5.69
N HIS A 306 12.11 2.03 -4.59
CA HIS A 306 11.29 2.79 -3.64
C HIS A 306 11.08 4.25 -4.04
N SER A 307 11.02 4.54 -5.34
CA SER A 307 10.81 5.89 -5.85
C SER A 307 9.75 5.98 -6.94
N VAL A 308 9.15 7.16 -7.08
CA VAL A 308 8.37 7.50 -8.25
C VAL A 308 9.37 7.88 -9.32
N PHE A 309 9.51 7.05 -10.33
CA PHE A 309 10.38 7.32 -11.46
C PHE A 309 9.65 7.10 -12.78
N ILE A 310 10.17 7.73 -13.83
CA ILE A 310 9.80 7.43 -15.21
C ILE A 310 11.03 6.89 -15.94
N PRO A 311 10.90 5.79 -16.71
CA PRO A 311 11.97 5.33 -17.59
C PRO A 311 12.17 6.34 -18.73
N ASP A 312 13.43 6.59 -19.12
CA ASP A 312 13.80 7.47 -20.22
C ASP A 312 14.33 6.65 -21.41
N TYR A 313 13.44 6.33 -22.35
CA TYR A 313 13.81 5.52 -23.50
C TYR A 313 14.61 6.27 -24.58
N ASP A 314 14.82 7.58 -24.42
CA ASP A 314 15.80 8.33 -25.21
C ASP A 314 17.25 7.99 -24.76
N VAL A 315 17.42 7.56 -23.50
CA VAL A 315 18.72 7.15 -22.93
C VAL A 315 19.02 5.69 -23.23
N LEU A 316 18.03 4.81 -23.08
CA LEU A 316 18.13 3.38 -23.38
C LEU A 316 16.88 2.94 -24.11
N SER A 317 16.99 2.47 -25.35
CA SER A 317 15.82 2.10 -26.14
C SER A 317 14.99 0.99 -25.47
N GLU A 318 13.68 0.92 -25.73
CA GLU A 318 12.84 -0.18 -25.23
C GLU A 318 13.38 -1.56 -25.65
N ALA A 319 13.97 -1.67 -26.83
CA ALA A 319 14.55 -2.91 -27.33
C ALA A 319 15.82 -3.31 -26.56
N ASP A 320 16.67 -2.35 -26.21
CA ASP A 320 17.86 -2.60 -25.40
C ASP A 320 17.47 -2.91 -23.96
N TYR A 321 16.51 -2.18 -23.38
CA TYR A 321 15.97 -2.49 -22.05
C TYR A 321 15.34 -3.89 -22.00
N ALA A 322 14.56 -4.28 -23.02
CA ALA A 322 13.98 -5.62 -23.09
C ALA A 322 15.04 -6.72 -23.16
N ARG A 323 16.22 -6.45 -23.74
CA ARG A 323 17.32 -7.39 -23.91
C ARG A 323 18.26 -7.45 -22.71
N ASP A 324 18.64 -6.29 -22.17
CA ASP A 324 19.74 -6.13 -21.22
C ASP A 324 19.24 -5.76 -19.81
N GLY A 325 17.97 -5.37 -19.67
CA GLY A 325 17.36 -4.97 -18.41
C GLY A 325 17.69 -3.54 -17.98
N ASN A 326 17.49 -3.25 -16.70
CA ASN A 326 17.80 -1.95 -16.11
C ASN A 326 19.32 -1.69 -16.16
N PRO A 327 19.78 -0.52 -16.67
CA PRO A 327 21.21 -0.21 -16.76
C PRO A 327 21.84 0.17 -15.41
N PHE A 328 21.04 0.50 -14.40
CA PHE A 328 21.55 0.86 -13.07
C PHE A 328 22.28 -0.31 -12.41
N ARG A 329 23.44 -0.02 -11.80
CA ARG A 329 24.18 -0.96 -10.97
C ARG A 329 24.40 -0.39 -9.57
N PRO A 330 24.31 -1.23 -8.53
CA PRO A 330 24.64 -0.80 -7.17
C PRO A 330 25.98 -0.06 -7.09
N GLY A 331 26.01 1.05 -6.33
CA GLY A 331 27.16 1.95 -6.23
C GLY A 331 27.15 3.11 -7.24
N GLN A 332 26.31 3.06 -8.28
CA GLN A 332 26.10 4.19 -9.20
C GLN A 332 25.06 5.18 -8.64
N LEU A 333 24.99 6.36 -9.28
CA LEU A 333 23.91 7.32 -9.05
C LEU A 333 22.82 7.15 -10.12
N LEU A 334 21.55 7.22 -9.71
CA LEU A 334 20.40 7.20 -10.62
C LEU A 334 20.46 8.38 -11.60
N SER A 335 20.95 9.54 -11.14
CA SER A 335 21.16 10.72 -11.99
C SER A 335 22.13 10.47 -13.14
N ASP A 336 23.18 9.69 -12.89
CA ASP A 336 24.28 9.46 -13.84
C ASP A 336 23.90 8.43 -14.89
N THR A 337 23.15 7.39 -14.48
CA THR A 337 22.59 6.41 -15.43
C THR A 337 21.55 7.05 -16.35
N GLY A 338 20.81 8.04 -15.83
CA GLY A 338 19.88 8.87 -16.58
C GLY A 338 18.61 8.16 -17.04
N PHE A 339 18.52 6.83 -16.95
CA PHE A 339 17.35 6.05 -17.37
C PHE A 339 16.18 6.17 -16.40
N SER A 340 16.40 5.91 -15.10
CA SER A 340 15.35 6.02 -14.08
C SER A 340 15.26 7.45 -13.55
N LYS A 341 14.45 8.30 -14.21
CA LYS A 341 14.27 9.70 -13.82
C LYS A 341 13.33 9.80 -12.63
N VAL A 342 13.87 10.07 -11.45
CA VAL A 342 13.08 10.29 -10.22
C VAL A 342 12.22 11.54 -10.36
N VAL A 343 10.94 11.40 -10.07
CA VAL A 343 9.93 12.46 -10.09
C VAL A 343 9.89 13.16 -8.75
N ARG A 344 10.09 14.48 -8.75
CA ARG A 344 10.04 15.33 -7.56
C ARG A 344 8.96 16.41 -7.75
N ALA A 345 8.07 16.56 -6.76
CA ALA A 345 6.84 17.34 -6.88
C ALA A 345 6.77 18.59 -5.98
N THR A 346 7.83 18.84 -5.23
CA THR A 346 8.04 20.08 -4.46
C THR A 346 8.08 21.27 -5.40
N GLU A 347 7.75 22.46 -4.89
CA GLU A 347 7.64 23.70 -5.68
C GLU A 347 8.86 23.93 -6.60
N GLU A 348 10.07 23.68 -6.07
CA GLU A 348 11.34 23.80 -6.80
C GLU A 348 11.43 22.89 -8.04
N TYR A 349 10.88 21.67 -7.96
CA TYR A 349 11.07 20.63 -8.98
C TYR A 349 9.90 20.47 -9.95
N ARG A 350 8.81 21.24 -9.79
CA ARG A 350 7.63 21.17 -10.69
C ARG A 350 7.90 21.56 -12.13
N ASN A 351 8.99 22.26 -12.40
CA ASN A 351 9.42 22.60 -13.76
C ASN A 351 10.52 21.67 -14.29
N SER A 352 10.92 20.65 -13.51
CA SER A 352 11.88 19.65 -13.98
C SER A 352 11.30 18.85 -15.14
N GLU A 353 12.17 18.40 -16.04
CA GLU A 353 11.77 17.56 -17.17
C GLU A 353 11.03 16.29 -16.71
N ALA A 354 11.55 15.62 -15.67
CA ALA A 354 10.95 14.42 -15.12
C ALA A 354 9.50 14.67 -14.65
N PHE A 355 9.28 15.75 -13.88
CA PHE A 355 7.94 16.10 -13.41
C PHE A 355 7.00 16.45 -14.56
N VAL A 356 7.44 17.27 -15.52
CA VAL A 356 6.60 17.71 -16.66
C VAL A 356 6.23 16.55 -17.57
N ARG A 357 7.13 15.58 -17.79
CA ARG A 357 6.83 14.34 -18.53
C ARG A 357 5.82 13.51 -17.74
N TRP A 358 6.08 13.28 -16.45
CA TRP A 358 5.23 12.48 -15.57
C TRP A 358 3.81 13.06 -15.42
N SER A 359 3.67 14.38 -15.23
CA SER A 359 2.37 15.05 -15.01
C SER A 359 1.45 15.04 -16.23
N LYS A 360 1.95 14.61 -17.40
CA LYS A 360 1.12 14.37 -18.60
C LYS A 360 0.52 12.97 -18.62
N MET A 361 1.09 12.04 -17.86
CA MET A 361 0.69 10.64 -17.79
C MET A 361 -0.12 10.36 -16.53
N GLU A 362 0.21 11.01 -15.42
CA GLU A 362 -0.37 10.76 -14.11
C GLU A 362 -0.93 12.04 -13.47
N ASP A 363 -1.94 11.87 -12.62
CA ASP A 363 -2.53 12.97 -11.84
C ASP A 363 -1.72 13.24 -10.56
N LEU A 364 -1.32 14.50 -10.34
CA LEU A 364 -0.50 14.93 -9.21
C LEU A 364 -1.03 14.43 -7.86
N GLY A 365 -2.33 14.66 -7.60
CA GLY A 365 -2.94 14.33 -6.30
C GLY A 365 -3.19 12.83 -6.09
N SER A 366 -2.95 12.03 -7.13
CA SER A 366 -2.92 10.58 -7.07
C SER A 366 -1.54 10.03 -6.70
N THR A 367 -0.52 10.87 -6.46
CA THR A 367 0.82 10.41 -6.01
C THR A 367 1.45 11.29 -4.96
N PHE A 368 1.22 12.60 -5.00
CA PHE A 368 1.80 13.57 -4.06
C PHE A 368 0.72 14.43 -3.40
N TRP A 369 0.98 14.86 -2.17
CA TRP A 369 0.28 15.97 -1.53
C TRP A 369 0.56 17.27 -2.28
N SER A 370 -0.28 18.28 -2.06
CA SER A 370 -0.15 19.56 -2.76
C SER A 370 1.15 20.29 -2.43
N ASP A 371 1.87 19.89 -1.37
CA ASP A 371 3.21 20.35 -1.02
C ASP A 371 4.36 19.53 -1.67
N GLY A 372 4.03 18.46 -2.42
CA GLY A 372 5.01 17.57 -3.04
C GLY A 372 5.46 16.40 -2.15
N THR A 373 4.93 16.25 -0.94
CA THR A 373 5.16 15.07 -0.08
C THR A 373 4.50 13.85 -0.71
N ILE A 374 5.16 12.69 -0.68
CA ILE A 374 4.61 11.46 -1.23
C ILE A 374 3.33 11.03 -0.47
N ARG A 375 2.32 10.56 -1.23
CA ARG A 375 1.05 10.04 -0.71
C ARG A 375 0.96 8.53 -0.71
N ILE A 376 1.76 7.84 -1.52
CA ILE A 376 1.69 6.39 -1.73
C ILE A 376 2.87 5.68 -1.07
N ALA A 377 2.63 4.51 -0.50
CA ALA A 377 3.68 3.63 0.04
C ALA A 377 4.60 3.05 -1.06
N GLY A 378 5.73 2.47 -0.65
CA GLY A 378 6.74 1.92 -1.56
C GLY A 378 7.44 3.01 -2.37
N ARG A 379 7.40 4.26 -1.90
CA ARG A 379 7.90 5.47 -2.56
C ARG A 379 8.64 6.39 -1.57
N GLU A 380 9.19 5.79 -0.51
CA GLU A 380 9.79 6.48 0.64
C GLU A 380 11.05 7.27 0.26
N TYR A 381 11.77 6.86 -0.80
CA TYR A 381 12.94 7.57 -1.30
C TYR A 381 12.61 9.02 -1.70
N ASN A 382 11.42 9.25 -2.29
CA ASN A 382 10.97 10.62 -2.61
C ASN A 382 10.80 11.48 -1.36
N GLY A 383 10.42 10.88 -0.22
CA GLY A 383 10.41 11.56 1.07
C GLY A 383 11.83 11.85 1.56
N LEU A 384 12.69 10.82 1.56
CA LEU A 384 14.07 10.90 2.05
C LEU A 384 14.86 12.02 1.38
N ILE A 385 14.93 12.03 0.04
CA ILE A 385 15.77 13.00 -0.70
C ILE A 385 15.30 14.45 -0.57
N GLU A 386 14.09 14.63 -0.09
CA GLU A 386 13.48 15.92 0.15
C GLU A 386 13.49 16.32 1.64
N SER A 387 13.99 15.45 2.51
CA SER A 387 14.13 15.72 3.95
C SER A 387 15.38 16.56 4.22
N PRO A 388 15.34 17.49 5.19
CA PRO A 388 16.54 18.22 5.62
C PRO A 388 17.65 17.28 6.11
N CYS A 389 17.30 16.15 6.72
CA CYS A 389 18.25 15.15 7.20
C CYS A 389 19.10 14.54 6.07
N PHE A 390 18.56 14.43 4.86
CA PHE A 390 19.30 13.99 3.68
C PHE A 390 19.96 15.17 2.94
N GLN A 391 19.25 16.28 2.77
CA GLN A 391 19.74 17.43 2.01
C GLN A 391 20.93 18.11 2.70
N ASP A 392 20.81 18.33 4.01
CA ASP A 392 21.79 19.07 4.82
C ASP A 392 22.62 18.16 5.74
N GLY A 393 22.24 16.89 5.88
CA GLY A 393 22.92 15.90 6.72
C GLY A 393 23.45 14.68 5.95
N GLU A 394 23.83 13.64 6.70
CA GLU A 394 24.40 12.39 6.17
C GLU A 394 23.42 11.20 6.21
N MET A 395 22.14 11.45 6.44
CA MET A 395 21.14 10.38 6.59
C MET A 395 20.95 9.62 5.26
N THR A 396 20.82 8.30 5.35
CA THR A 396 20.39 7.42 4.25
C THR A 396 19.32 6.45 4.75
N CYS A 397 18.78 5.59 3.88
CA CYS A 397 17.91 4.49 4.30
C CYS A 397 18.59 3.61 5.37
N LEU A 398 19.91 3.37 5.21
CA LEU A 398 20.69 2.54 6.12
C LEU A 398 21.08 3.24 7.42
N SER A 399 20.70 4.51 7.64
CA SER A 399 20.78 5.10 8.98
C SER A 399 19.84 4.38 9.95
N CYS A 400 18.62 4.05 9.50
CA CYS A 400 17.58 3.39 10.30
C CYS A 400 17.38 1.90 9.98
N HIS A 401 17.54 1.51 8.71
CA HIS A 401 17.32 0.14 8.26
C HIS A 401 18.60 -0.70 8.27
N THR A 402 18.45 -2.01 8.44
CA THR A 402 19.51 -3.01 8.24
C THR A 402 18.94 -4.20 7.48
N MET A 403 19.62 -4.59 6.39
CA MET A 403 19.19 -5.71 5.55
C MET A 403 19.65 -7.07 6.13
N HIS A 404 20.70 -7.06 6.94
CA HIS A 404 21.31 -8.28 7.49
C HIS A 404 21.72 -8.04 8.95
N PRO A 405 20.80 -8.19 9.92
CA PRO A 405 21.15 -8.12 11.33
C PRO A 405 22.13 -9.23 11.70
N SER A 406 23.10 -8.93 12.56
CA SER A 406 24.12 -9.90 12.98
C SER A 406 23.63 -10.78 14.13
N GLY A 407 24.07 -12.05 14.15
CA GLY A 407 23.84 -13.00 15.25
C GLY A 407 22.49 -13.71 15.19
N ASP A 408 22.21 -14.55 16.20
CA ASP A 408 21.01 -15.40 16.30
C ASP A 408 19.74 -14.64 16.77
N GLN A 409 19.56 -13.40 16.32
CA GLN A 409 18.39 -12.59 16.70
C GLN A 409 17.10 -13.20 16.11
N ASP A 410 15.99 -13.06 16.84
CA ASP A 410 14.67 -13.36 16.29
C ASP A 410 14.36 -12.36 15.16
N LEU A 411 14.18 -12.90 13.96
CA LEU A 411 13.95 -12.12 12.74
C LEU A 411 12.47 -11.77 12.52
N THR A 412 11.57 -12.14 13.43
CA THR A 412 10.13 -11.97 13.28
C THR A 412 9.73 -10.49 13.30
N ASP A 413 10.18 -9.72 14.28
CA ASP A 413 9.87 -8.28 14.35
C ASP A 413 10.71 -7.46 13.37
N TRP A 414 11.93 -7.93 13.08
CA TRP A 414 12.83 -7.28 12.13
C TRP A 414 12.26 -7.32 10.71
N ARG A 415 11.81 -8.48 10.21
CA ARG A 415 11.45 -8.63 8.78
C ARG A 415 10.29 -7.74 8.31
N ASP A 416 9.47 -7.24 9.22
CA ASP A 416 8.30 -6.39 8.99
C ASP A 416 8.70 -5.04 8.36
N ASP A 417 9.72 -4.37 8.92
CA ASP A 417 10.23 -3.07 8.45
C ASP A 417 11.75 -3.06 8.20
N GLN A 418 12.46 -4.13 8.53
CA GLN A 418 13.93 -4.28 8.49
C GLN A 418 14.68 -3.16 9.23
N LEU A 419 14.15 -2.72 10.36
CA LEU A 419 14.75 -1.67 11.19
C LEU A 419 15.89 -2.22 12.05
N LYS A 420 16.94 -1.43 12.26
CA LYS A 420 17.97 -1.74 13.26
C LYS A 420 17.37 -1.74 14.67
N PRO A 421 17.98 -2.43 15.63
CA PRO A 421 17.61 -2.30 17.05
C PRO A 421 17.53 -0.83 17.48
N GLY A 422 16.47 -0.47 18.22
CA GLY A 422 16.23 0.89 18.70
C GLY A 422 15.60 1.86 17.68
N MET A 423 15.67 1.57 16.37
CA MET A 423 15.16 2.49 15.33
C MET A 423 13.63 2.50 15.19
N ARG A 424 12.92 1.61 15.89
CA ARG A 424 11.46 1.72 16.10
C ARG A 424 11.09 2.80 17.12
N GLY A 425 12.04 3.26 17.94
CA GLY A 425 11.87 4.29 18.96
C GLY A 425 12.66 5.57 18.66
N ASP A 426 12.81 6.42 19.68
CA ASP A 426 13.36 7.77 19.52
C ASP A 426 14.87 7.78 19.20
N GLU A 427 15.58 6.67 19.40
CA GLU A 427 17.00 6.54 19.01
C GLU A 427 17.20 6.72 17.49
N ALA A 428 16.16 6.47 16.68
CA ALA A 428 16.16 6.81 15.26
C ALA A 428 16.51 8.29 15.01
N CYS A 429 16.10 9.17 15.91
CA CYS A 429 16.36 10.61 15.85
C CYS A 429 17.53 11.01 16.75
N LEU A 430 17.58 10.50 17.98
CA LEU A 430 18.54 10.91 19.01
C LEU A 430 20.00 10.57 18.65
N GLN A 431 20.25 9.61 17.76
CA GLN A 431 21.60 9.32 17.27
C GLN A 431 22.31 10.54 16.61
N CYS A 432 21.53 11.48 16.07
CA CYS A 432 22.03 12.73 15.50
C CYS A 432 21.57 13.98 16.27
N HIS A 433 20.53 13.82 17.10
CA HIS A 433 19.85 14.89 17.81
C HIS A 433 19.97 14.72 19.34
N ASP A 434 21.16 14.38 19.81
CA ASP A 434 21.44 13.99 21.20
C ASP A 434 21.09 15.11 22.21
N ASP A 435 21.16 16.37 21.79
CA ASP A 435 20.78 17.53 22.61
C ASP A 435 19.34 17.46 23.16
N TYR A 436 18.45 16.70 22.51
CA TYR A 436 17.07 16.52 22.97
C TYR A 436 16.88 15.33 23.92
N ARG A 437 17.88 14.47 24.13
CA ARG A 437 17.74 13.24 24.94
C ARG A 437 17.23 13.54 26.36
N ASP A 438 17.72 14.62 26.95
CA ASP A 438 17.34 15.09 28.29
C ASP A 438 16.28 16.21 28.28
N GLN A 439 15.74 16.56 27.11
CA GLN A 439 14.81 17.69 26.92
C GLN A 439 13.54 17.30 26.14
N ILE A 440 13.16 16.01 26.16
CA ILE A 440 12.05 15.49 25.36
C ILE A 440 10.73 16.17 25.75
N ALA A 441 10.43 16.26 27.05
CA ALA A 441 9.17 16.83 27.51
C ALA A 441 9.08 18.33 27.23
N GLU A 442 10.20 19.05 27.39
CA GLU A 442 10.33 20.48 27.09
C GLU A 442 10.16 20.74 25.59
N HIS A 443 10.80 19.92 24.75
CA HIS A 443 10.72 20.04 23.30
C HIS A 443 9.34 19.69 22.78
N THR A 444 8.78 18.56 23.19
CA THR A 444 7.51 18.05 22.66
C THR A 444 6.29 18.69 23.32
N HIS A 445 6.46 19.29 24.51
CA HIS A 445 5.39 19.77 25.38
C HIS A 445 4.39 18.68 25.83
N HIS A 446 4.83 17.41 25.79
CA HIS A 446 4.05 16.26 26.23
C HIS A 446 4.70 15.57 27.45
N PRO A 447 3.94 14.85 28.29
CA PRO A 447 4.52 14.01 29.34
C PRO A 447 5.47 12.98 28.73
N ILE A 448 6.64 12.77 29.33
CA ILE A 448 7.73 11.96 28.75
C ILE A 448 7.29 10.54 28.34
N GLU A 449 6.42 9.90 29.12
CA GLU A 449 5.92 8.54 28.84
C GLU A 449 4.80 8.49 27.80
N SER A 450 4.25 9.64 27.39
CA SER A 450 3.13 9.67 26.45
C SER A 450 3.58 9.42 25.01
N SER A 451 2.66 8.95 24.18
CA SER A 451 2.87 8.80 22.74
C SER A 451 3.19 10.13 22.03
N GLY A 452 2.78 11.27 22.58
CA GLY A 452 3.12 12.61 22.07
C GLY A 452 4.59 12.99 22.22
N SER A 453 5.32 12.31 23.11
CA SER A 453 6.76 12.52 23.32
C SER A 453 7.64 11.74 22.34
N ARG A 454 7.05 10.98 21.41
CA ARG A 454 7.79 10.18 20.43
C ARG A 454 8.10 10.99 19.18
N CYS A 455 9.37 11.15 18.83
CA CYS A 455 9.84 12.05 17.77
C CYS A 455 9.11 11.78 16.44
N MET A 456 9.01 10.50 16.07
CA MET A 456 8.40 10.09 14.80
C MET A 456 6.91 10.39 14.71
N ASN A 457 6.18 10.52 15.81
CA ASN A 457 4.74 10.82 15.75
C ASN A 457 4.46 12.25 15.27
N CYS A 458 5.38 13.18 15.53
CA CYS A 458 5.30 14.54 15.01
C CYS A 458 6.06 14.71 13.69
N HIS A 459 7.27 14.14 13.60
CA HIS A 459 8.18 14.41 12.48
C HIS A 459 8.00 13.47 11.28
N MET A 460 7.43 12.28 11.50
CA MET A 460 7.14 11.28 10.48
C MET A 460 5.67 10.82 10.58
N PRO A 461 4.70 11.74 10.41
CA PRO A 461 3.29 11.42 10.61
C PRO A 461 2.78 10.39 9.60
N HIS A 462 1.72 9.67 9.96
CA HIS A 462 1.10 8.62 9.13
C HIS A 462 0.25 9.21 7.99
N THR A 463 0.88 9.94 7.07
CA THR A 463 0.23 10.64 5.95
C THR A 463 0.43 9.95 4.60
N THR A 464 1.10 8.80 4.57
CA THR A 464 1.31 8.03 3.35
C THR A 464 0.38 6.82 3.39
N TYR A 465 -0.37 6.57 2.32
CA TYR A 465 -1.33 5.49 2.22
C TYR A 465 -0.80 4.36 1.32
N GLY A 466 -1.03 3.13 1.73
CA GLY A 466 -0.71 1.95 0.92
C GLY A 466 -1.09 0.67 1.63
N LEU A 467 -1.29 -0.43 0.89
CA LEU A 467 -1.62 -1.76 1.44
C LEU A 467 -2.80 -1.74 2.44
N LEU A 468 -3.84 -0.93 2.16
CA LEU A 468 -4.96 -0.66 3.07
C LEU A 468 -4.52 -0.22 4.48
N LYS A 469 -3.42 0.52 4.63
CA LYS A 469 -2.95 1.12 5.88
C LYS A 469 -2.39 2.52 5.61
N THR A 470 -2.07 3.24 6.67
CA THR A 470 -1.21 4.42 6.61
C THR A 470 0.17 4.08 7.15
N ILE A 471 1.20 4.65 6.55
CA ILE A 471 2.60 4.50 6.93
C ILE A 471 3.23 5.88 7.18
N ARG A 472 4.35 5.87 7.89
CA ARG A 472 5.10 7.06 8.25
C ARG A 472 5.66 7.76 7.02
N SER A 473 5.47 9.06 6.92
CA SER A 473 6.12 9.87 5.90
C SER A 473 7.62 9.95 6.16
N HIS A 474 8.41 9.59 5.16
CA HIS A 474 9.87 9.74 5.18
C HIS A 474 10.34 11.13 4.76
N ARG A 475 9.41 12.09 4.58
CA ARG A 475 9.76 13.49 4.31
C ARG A 475 10.42 14.18 5.50
N ILE A 476 10.22 13.63 6.70
CA ILE A 476 10.82 14.04 8.00
C ILE A 476 10.83 15.57 8.15
N THR A 477 9.71 16.11 8.65
CA THR A 477 9.50 17.57 8.73
C THR A 477 9.09 17.98 10.12
N SER A 478 9.26 19.26 10.46
CA SER A 478 8.70 19.79 11.71
C SER A 478 7.25 20.24 11.49
N PRO A 479 6.33 20.03 12.45
CA PRO A 479 4.99 20.60 12.40
C PRO A 479 5.04 22.11 12.16
N SER A 480 4.24 22.60 11.20
CA SER A 480 4.37 23.96 10.67
C SER A 480 3.01 24.54 10.36
N ILE A 481 2.70 25.72 10.93
CA ILE A 481 1.44 26.44 10.65
C ILE A 481 1.34 26.76 9.17
N ARG A 482 2.43 27.24 8.57
CA ARG A 482 2.48 27.60 7.15
C ARG A 482 2.16 26.40 6.28
N ASP A 483 2.85 25.29 6.51
CA ASP A 483 2.72 24.11 5.64
C ASP A 483 1.34 23.48 5.79
N SER A 484 0.81 23.38 7.02
CA SER A 484 -0.55 22.90 7.27
C SER A 484 -1.64 23.80 6.72
N GLN A 485 -1.36 25.10 6.52
CA GLN A 485 -2.32 26.04 5.91
C GLN A 485 -2.34 25.96 4.39
N THR A 486 -1.20 25.65 3.76
CA THR A 486 -1.07 25.61 2.29
C THR A 486 -1.17 24.21 1.70
N SER A 487 -0.88 23.19 2.50
CA SER A 487 -0.95 21.79 2.10
C SER A 487 -2.33 21.21 2.37
N ASP A 488 -2.75 20.28 1.53
CA ASP A 488 -3.94 19.44 1.76
C ASP A 488 -3.61 18.17 2.58
N ARG A 489 -2.36 18.02 3.01
CA ARG A 489 -1.90 16.94 3.87
C ARG A 489 -2.38 17.12 5.30
N PRO A 490 -2.90 16.07 5.97
CA PRO A 490 -3.18 16.11 7.40
C PRO A 490 -1.94 16.47 8.23
N ASP A 491 -2.11 17.38 9.18
CA ASP A 491 -1.03 17.77 10.10
C ASP A 491 -0.85 16.74 11.22
N ALA A 492 0.38 16.63 11.75
CA ALA A 492 0.73 15.59 12.72
C ALA A 492 -0.08 15.68 14.02
N CYS A 493 -0.40 16.89 14.48
CA CYS A 493 -1.17 17.11 15.71
C CYS A 493 -2.59 16.56 15.56
N SER A 494 -3.23 16.83 14.42
CA SER A 494 -4.61 16.38 14.12
C SER A 494 -4.76 14.87 13.97
N LEU A 495 -3.66 14.12 13.79
CA LEU A 495 -3.68 12.66 13.72
C LEU A 495 -3.69 11.98 15.10
N CYS A 496 -3.33 12.69 16.17
CA CYS A 496 -3.53 12.26 17.55
C CYS A 496 -4.75 12.95 18.19
N HIS A 497 -4.81 14.27 18.04
CA HIS A 497 -5.88 15.14 18.55
C HIS A 497 -6.99 15.26 17.51
N LEU A 498 -7.62 14.13 17.22
CA LEU A 498 -8.70 13.99 16.25
C LEU A 498 -9.89 14.89 16.59
N ASP A 499 -10.05 15.30 17.85
CA ASP A 499 -11.12 16.17 18.31
C ASP A 499 -10.80 17.67 18.29
N GLN A 500 -9.63 18.06 17.77
CA GLN A 500 -9.18 19.45 17.75
C GLN A 500 -9.19 20.08 16.35
N SER A 501 -9.48 21.38 16.31
CA SER A 501 -9.46 22.19 15.08
C SER A 501 -8.07 22.67 14.71
N PHE A 502 -7.88 23.08 13.46
CA PHE A 502 -6.62 23.73 13.05
C PHE A 502 -6.33 25.04 13.82
N ALA A 503 -7.37 25.74 14.30
CA ALA A 503 -7.19 26.91 15.16
C ALA A 503 -6.52 26.53 16.50
N TRP A 504 -6.88 25.37 17.05
CA TRP A 504 -6.23 24.82 18.24
C TRP A 504 -4.77 24.46 17.97
N VAL A 505 -4.49 23.75 16.87
CA VAL A 505 -3.11 23.37 16.47
C VAL A 505 -2.24 24.61 16.28
N SER A 506 -2.71 25.57 15.48
CA SER A 506 -1.96 26.82 15.21
C SER A 506 -1.77 27.71 16.44
N SER A 507 -2.64 27.63 17.44
CA SER A 507 -2.43 28.29 18.74
C SER A 507 -1.27 27.67 19.51
N HIS A 508 -1.22 26.34 19.58
CA HIS A 508 -0.13 25.62 20.28
C HIS A 508 1.21 25.83 19.59
N LEU A 509 1.27 25.72 18.25
CA LEU A 509 2.51 25.97 17.50
C LEU A 509 3.03 27.41 17.67
N ARG A 510 2.13 28.39 17.84
CA ARG A 510 2.50 29.78 18.18
C ARG A 510 3.05 29.90 19.58
N ASN A 511 2.34 29.35 20.57
CA ASN A 511 2.68 29.53 21.98
C ASN A 511 3.94 28.77 22.37
N TRP A 512 4.15 27.59 21.79
CA TRP A 512 5.28 26.71 22.11
C TRP A 512 6.54 27.05 21.31
N TYR A 513 6.40 27.30 20.01
CA TYR A 513 7.55 27.43 19.10
C TYR A 513 7.66 28.81 18.44
N GLY A 514 6.80 29.78 18.81
CA GLY A 514 6.86 31.15 18.27
C GLY A 514 6.57 31.27 16.77
N GLN A 515 5.93 30.27 16.15
CA GLN A 515 5.68 30.28 14.70
C GLN A 515 4.77 31.44 14.30
N THR A 516 5.01 32.02 13.12
CA THR A 516 4.17 33.09 12.56
C THR A 516 3.24 32.54 11.49
N GLY A 517 1.99 32.99 11.45
CA GLY A 517 1.02 32.60 10.44
C GLY A 517 -0.39 32.99 10.82
N ALA A 518 -1.27 33.17 9.84
CA ALA A 518 -2.68 33.40 10.11
C ALA A 518 -3.31 32.07 10.57
N GLY A 519 -3.57 31.92 11.87
CA GLY A 519 -4.56 30.94 12.32
C GLY A 519 -5.89 31.23 11.60
N SER A 520 -6.69 30.20 11.31
CA SER A 520 -7.95 30.41 10.59
C SER A 520 -8.77 31.52 11.27
N SER A 521 -8.99 32.61 10.54
CA SER A 521 -9.76 33.75 11.03
C SER A 521 -11.24 33.40 10.98
N GLY A 522 -11.73 32.73 12.03
CA GLY A 522 -13.16 32.51 12.28
C GLY A 522 -13.82 31.38 11.47
N SER A 523 -14.81 30.76 12.12
CA SER A 523 -15.87 29.85 11.65
C SER A 523 -15.65 28.33 11.56
N ASP A 524 -14.46 27.76 11.37
CA ASP A 524 -14.31 26.30 11.40
C ASP A 524 -13.80 25.83 12.78
N ALA A 525 -14.71 25.83 13.76
CA ALA A 525 -14.52 25.15 15.05
C ALA A 525 -14.49 23.62 14.92
N VAL A 526 -14.80 23.08 13.73
CA VAL A 526 -14.82 21.64 13.48
C VAL A 526 -13.38 21.09 13.52
N ALA A 527 -13.22 19.94 14.14
CA ALA A 527 -11.94 19.25 14.21
C ALA A 527 -11.41 18.91 12.81
N THR A 528 -10.10 19.02 12.62
CA THR A 528 -9.47 18.77 11.31
C THR A 528 -9.76 17.37 10.81
N SER A 529 -9.77 16.37 11.71
CA SER A 529 -10.06 14.98 11.34
C SER A 529 -11.49 14.80 10.81
N VAL A 530 -12.49 15.37 11.50
CA VAL A 530 -13.90 15.32 11.10
C VAL A 530 -14.11 16.08 9.80
N SER A 531 -13.46 17.23 9.65
CA SER A 531 -13.49 18.01 8.43
C SER A 531 -12.95 17.22 7.23
N HIS A 532 -11.74 16.67 7.34
CA HIS A 532 -11.14 15.83 6.30
C HIS A 532 -11.97 14.57 6.01
N LEU A 533 -12.57 13.94 7.03
CA LEU A 533 -13.42 12.77 6.82
C LEU A 533 -14.70 13.11 6.04
N LEU A 534 -15.35 14.22 6.36
CA LEU A 534 -16.64 14.56 5.77
C LEU A 534 -16.49 15.24 4.41
N ARG A 535 -15.58 16.21 4.28
CA ARG A 535 -15.42 17.03 3.07
C ARG A 535 -14.13 16.77 2.27
N GLY A 536 -13.14 16.08 2.83
CA GLY A 536 -11.85 15.85 2.16
C GLY A 536 -11.92 14.87 0.99
N ASP A 537 -10.82 14.79 0.23
CA ASP A 537 -10.64 13.79 -0.83
C ASP A 537 -10.52 12.37 -0.26
N ALA A 538 -10.51 11.34 -1.11
CA ALA A 538 -10.49 9.97 -0.63
C ALA A 538 -9.23 9.62 0.19
N ALA A 539 -8.07 10.23 -0.12
CA ALA A 539 -6.82 9.98 0.59
C ALA A 539 -6.86 10.59 1.99
N GLN A 540 -7.35 11.82 2.10
CA GLN A 540 -7.60 12.46 3.40
C GLN A 540 -8.54 11.60 4.24
N ARG A 541 -9.67 11.14 3.68
CA ARG A 541 -10.61 10.27 4.40
C ARG A 541 -9.97 8.96 4.85
N ALA A 542 -9.20 8.29 3.99
CA ALA A 542 -8.47 7.07 4.34
C ALA A 542 -7.50 7.29 5.52
N VAL A 543 -6.76 8.41 5.51
CA VAL A 543 -5.84 8.77 6.60
C VAL A 543 -6.59 9.01 7.90
N GLN A 544 -7.70 9.75 7.88
CA GLN A 544 -8.48 10.01 9.10
C GLN A 544 -9.12 8.75 9.69
N VAL A 545 -9.66 7.90 8.83
CA VAL A 545 -10.24 6.62 9.27
C VAL A 545 -9.17 5.74 9.91
N ALA A 546 -7.98 5.64 9.31
CA ALA A 546 -6.87 4.90 9.90
C ALA A 546 -6.43 5.49 11.26
N ALA A 547 -6.35 6.83 11.37
CA ALA A 547 -6.00 7.51 12.60
C ALA A 547 -7.03 7.28 13.72
N MET A 548 -8.32 7.20 13.40
CA MET A 548 -9.39 6.82 14.35
C MET A 548 -9.23 5.40 14.92
N GLY A 549 -8.52 4.52 14.22
CA GLY A 549 -8.16 3.17 14.69
C GLY A 549 -6.80 3.09 15.41
N TRP A 550 -6.07 4.20 15.50
CA TRP A 550 -4.72 4.23 16.05
C TRP A 550 -4.76 4.53 17.55
N GLN A 551 -4.21 3.63 18.37
CA GLN A 551 -4.30 3.70 19.83
C GLN A 551 -3.84 5.06 20.42
N PRO A 552 -2.67 5.64 20.06
CA PRO A 552 -2.30 6.99 20.49
C PRO A 552 -3.34 8.07 20.25
N ALA A 553 -4.06 8.02 19.12
CA ALA A 553 -5.09 8.99 18.80
C ALA A 553 -6.35 8.79 19.65
N GLN A 554 -6.72 7.54 19.89
CA GLN A 554 -7.82 7.17 20.79
C GLN A 554 -7.56 7.59 22.24
N GLU A 555 -6.32 7.42 22.72
CA GLU A 555 -5.90 7.87 24.04
C GLU A 555 -5.94 9.40 24.16
N ALA A 556 -5.47 10.11 23.12
CA ALA A 556 -5.41 11.58 23.11
C ALA A 556 -6.79 12.25 22.94
N SER A 557 -7.69 11.66 22.16
CA SER A 557 -8.99 12.26 21.80
C SER A 557 -10.19 11.68 22.54
N GLY A 558 -10.03 10.51 23.14
CA GLY A 558 -11.13 9.67 23.61
C GLY A 558 -11.92 9.02 22.47
N THR A 559 -12.60 7.91 22.77
CA THR A 559 -13.23 7.05 21.75
C THR A 559 -14.72 7.23 21.60
N LYS A 560 -15.41 7.82 22.59
CA LYS A 560 -16.88 7.85 22.67
C LYS A 560 -17.57 8.44 21.44
N TRP A 561 -16.92 9.37 20.74
CA TRP A 561 -17.49 10.04 19.57
C TRP A 561 -17.06 9.43 18.24
N ILE A 562 -16.11 8.48 18.21
CA ILE A 562 -15.46 7.99 16.98
C ILE A 562 -16.35 7.03 16.19
N GLU A 563 -17.02 6.10 16.87
CA GLU A 563 -17.84 5.05 16.23
C GLU A 563 -18.83 5.60 15.18
N PRO A 564 -19.62 6.66 15.42
CA PRO A 564 -20.54 7.16 14.40
C PRO A 564 -19.86 7.68 13.13
N PHE A 565 -18.65 8.23 13.24
CA PHE A 565 -17.88 8.68 12.07
C PHE A 565 -17.31 7.49 11.28
N LEU A 566 -16.90 6.42 11.96
CA LEU A 566 -16.52 5.18 11.30
C LEU A 566 -17.74 4.51 10.61
N LEU A 567 -18.92 4.56 11.23
CA LEU A 567 -20.18 4.11 10.61
C LEU A 567 -20.52 4.91 9.34
N LEU A 568 -20.33 6.23 9.35
CA LEU A 568 -20.46 7.06 8.16
C LEU A 568 -19.45 6.64 7.08
N ALA A 569 -18.20 6.36 7.47
CA ALA A 569 -17.14 5.91 6.55
C ALA A 569 -17.39 4.51 5.96
N LEU A 570 -18.17 3.64 6.62
CA LEU A 570 -18.63 2.36 6.04
C LEU A 570 -19.59 2.54 4.84
N ASN A 571 -20.05 3.76 4.58
CA ASN A 571 -20.83 4.13 3.41
C ASN A 571 -20.03 4.95 2.38
N ASP A 572 -18.70 5.03 2.52
CA ASP A 572 -17.86 5.73 1.55
C ASP A 572 -17.89 5.06 0.16
N PRO A 573 -17.82 5.83 -0.95
CA PRO A 573 -17.76 5.24 -2.30
C PRO A 573 -16.52 4.37 -2.54
N TYR A 574 -15.46 4.51 -1.74
CA TYR A 574 -14.22 3.75 -1.88
C TYR A 574 -14.23 2.52 -0.96
N ASP A 575 -14.06 1.32 -1.54
CA ASP A 575 -13.96 0.07 -0.78
C ASP A 575 -12.82 0.11 0.25
N ALA A 576 -11.68 0.66 -0.14
CA ALA A 576 -10.52 0.83 0.74
C ALA A 576 -10.84 1.64 2.00
N VAL A 577 -11.61 2.73 1.90
CA VAL A 577 -12.02 3.54 3.06
C VAL A 577 -12.97 2.74 3.95
N ARG A 578 -13.87 1.95 3.36
CA ARG A 578 -14.78 1.08 4.12
C ARG A 578 -14.03 -0.04 4.83
N LEU A 579 -13.07 -0.69 4.18
CA LEU A 579 -12.22 -1.73 4.76
C LEU A 579 -11.40 -1.19 5.92
N LEU A 580 -10.77 -0.03 5.74
CA LEU A 580 -10.06 0.70 6.81
C LEU A 580 -11.00 1.04 7.97
N SER A 581 -12.24 1.46 7.68
CA SER A 581 -13.21 1.80 8.72
C SER A 581 -13.61 0.57 9.52
N ALA A 582 -13.91 -0.53 8.85
CA ALA A 582 -14.21 -1.80 9.51
C ALA A 582 -13.04 -2.29 10.38
N ARG A 583 -11.79 -2.07 9.96
CA ARG A 583 -10.60 -2.38 10.76
C ARG A 583 -10.50 -1.49 11.99
N SER A 584 -10.61 -0.18 11.80
CA SER A 584 -10.53 0.82 12.88
C SER A 584 -11.63 0.62 13.91
N MET A 585 -12.83 0.24 13.46
CA MET A 585 -13.97 -0.09 14.31
C MET A 585 -13.65 -1.21 15.32
N LYS A 586 -12.86 -2.22 14.91
CA LYS A 586 -12.48 -3.35 15.79
C LYS A 586 -11.56 -2.95 16.94
N THR A 587 -10.93 -1.77 16.85
CA THR A 587 -10.01 -1.28 17.89
C THR A 587 -10.71 -0.49 18.99
N LEU A 588 -11.97 -0.10 18.79
CA LEU A 588 -12.71 0.66 19.79
C LEU A 588 -13.04 -0.24 21.01
N PRO A 589 -12.81 0.25 22.25
CA PRO A 589 -13.04 -0.53 23.47
C PRO A 589 -14.54 -0.74 23.75
N GLU A 590 -15.38 0.20 23.33
CA GLU A 590 -16.83 0.16 23.46
C GLU A 590 -17.43 0.26 22.05
N ARG A 591 -18.28 -0.69 21.69
CA ARG A 591 -18.97 -0.73 20.40
C ARG A 591 -20.46 -0.92 20.58
N PHE A 592 -21.24 -0.05 19.96
CA PHE A 592 -22.70 -0.09 19.97
C PHE A 592 -23.26 -0.64 18.66
N SER A 593 -22.50 -0.58 17.57
CA SER A 593 -22.98 -0.95 16.24
C SER A 593 -23.12 -2.46 16.04
N LEU A 594 -24.07 -2.85 15.20
CA LEU A 594 -24.13 -4.20 14.66
C LEU A 594 -22.91 -4.48 13.75
N PRO A 595 -22.53 -5.75 13.53
CA PRO A 595 -21.54 -6.10 12.51
C PRO A 595 -22.00 -5.70 11.11
N ILE A 596 -21.13 -5.02 10.36
CA ILE A 596 -21.39 -4.58 8.98
C ILE A 596 -20.23 -5.06 8.11
N ASP A 597 -20.52 -5.79 7.02
CA ASP A 597 -19.49 -6.10 6.03
C ASP A 597 -19.22 -4.85 5.17
N PRO A 598 -17.99 -4.31 5.14
CA PRO A 598 -17.65 -3.16 4.30
C PRO A 598 -17.86 -3.40 2.80
N LEU A 599 -17.94 -4.65 2.34
CA LEU A 599 -18.13 -5.00 0.93
C LEU A 599 -19.56 -5.44 0.59
N ASP A 600 -20.49 -5.42 1.54
CA ASP A 600 -21.91 -5.71 1.27
C ASP A 600 -22.54 -4.68 0.33
N SER A 601 -23.76 -4.90 -0.18
CA SER A 601 -24.43 -3.92 -1.04
C SER A 601 -24.68 -2.59 -0.30
N ALA A 602 -24.70 -1.47 -1.03
CA ALA A 602 -24.94 -0.14 -0.44
C ALA A 602 -26.25 -0.07 0.37
N SER A 603 -27.29 -0.77 -0.08
CA SER A 603 -28.57 -0.86 0.63
C SER A 603 -28.43 -1.55 1.99
N LYS A 604 -27.75 -2.71 2.05
CA LYS A 604 -27.50 -3.41 3.31
C LYS A 604 -26.67 -2.58 4.29
N ARG A 605 -25.61 -1.93 3.80
CA ARG A 605 -24.75 -1.07 4.63
C ARG A 605 -25.53 0.14 5.17
N MET A 606 -26.40 0.74 4.36
CA MET A 606 -27.24 1.86 4.78
C MET A 606 -28.30 1.44 5.81
N THR A 607 -28.92 0.27 5.65
CA THR A 607 -29.85 -0.27 6.65
C THR A 607 -29.15 -0.48 8.00
N ALA A 608 -28.01 -1.17 7.98
CA ALA A 608 -27.24 -1.43 9.20
C ALA A 608 -26.71 -0.14 9.85
N PHE A 609 -26.36 0.88 9.05
CA PHE A 609 -26.02 2.21 9.52
C PHE A 609 -27.18 2.85 10.30
N ASN A 610 -28.38 2.89 9.70
CA ASN A 610 -29.55 3.51 10.32
C ASN A 610 -29.94 2.82 11.63
N GLU A 611 -29.90 1.50 11.68
CA GLU A 611 -30.16 0.72 12.90
C GLU A 611 -29.11 1.02 13.99
N SER A 612 -27.83 1.05 13.61
CA SER A 612 -26.73 1.32 14.54
C SER A 612 -26.79 2.73 15.13
N ILE A 613 -27.13 3.74 14.31
CA ILE A 613 -27.32 5.12 14.79
C ILE A 613 -28.48 5.23 15.77
N GLN A 614 -29.60 4.55 15.52
CA GLN A 614 -30.75 4.57 16.46
C GLN A 614 -30.44 3.93 17.81
N ILE A 615 -29.62 2.87 17.82
CA ILE A 615 -29.13 2.27 19.07
C ILE A 615 -28.20 3.27 19.75
N MET A 616 -27.25 3.80 19.00
CA MET A 616 -26.26 4.73 19.53
C MET A 616 -26.90 5.99 20.10
N GLU A 617 -27.88 6.64 19.46
CA GLU A 617 -28.54 7.82 20.03
C GLU A 617 -29.26 7.56 21.37
N LYS A 618 -29.59 6.30 21.68
CA LYS A 618 -30.17 5.91 22.98
C LYS A 618 -29.09 5.64 24.03
N GLU A 619 -27.97 5.06 23.62
CA GLU A 619 -26.88 4.62 24.51
C GLU A 619 -25.76 5.68 24.69
N LEU A 620 -25.60 6.57 23.72
CA LEU A 620 -24.54 7.55 23.65
C LEU A 620 -24.82 8.70 24.62
N ASN A 621 -24.37 8.52 25.86
CA ASN A 621 -24.31 9.58 26.85
C ASN A 621 -22.94 10.27 26.78
N ALA A 622 -22.62 10.85 25.61
CA ALA A 622 -21.39 11.61 25.41
C ALA A 622 -21.56 13.04 25.95
N SER A 623 -20.51 13.59 26.56
CA SER A 623 -20.47 15.02 26.85
C SER A 623 -20.49 15.81 25.55
N SER A 624 -21.12 17.00 25.57
CA SER A 624 -21.10 17.90 24.42
C SER A 624 -19.68 18.18 23.95
N ARG A 625 -19.47 18.10 22.63
CA ARG A 625 -18.18 18.33 21.97
C ARG A 625 -18.44 18.90 20.57
N PRO A 626 -18.63 20.22 20.45
CA PRO A 626 -19.03 20.86 19.19
C PRO A 626 -17.96 20.73 18.09
N GLU A 627 -16.69 20.57 18.45
CA GLU A 627 -15.58 20.36 17.52
C GLU A 627 -15.75 19.07 16.71
N VAL A 628 -16.32 18.04 17.32
CA VAL A 628 -16.64 16.76 16.67
C VAL A 628 -18.13 16.60 16.39
N LEU A 629 -18.85 17.72 16.31
CA LEU A 629 -20.27 17.77 15.93
C LEU A 629 -21.18 16.98 16.89
N ILE A 630 -20.84 16.95 18.18
CA ILE A 630 -21.69 16.41 19.24
C ILE A 630 -22.37 17.59 19.97
N ASP A 631 -23.70 17.64 19.90
CA ASP A 631 -24.55 18.70 20.44
C ASP A 631 -24.57 18.74 21.98
N GLU A 632 -25.29 19.71 22.56
CA GLU A 632 -25.41 19.86 24.02
C GLU A 632 -26.12 18.68 24.70
N GLN A 633 -26.88 17.88 23.93
CA GLN A 633 -27.58 16.68 24.40
C GLN A 633 -26.74 15.41 24.20
N GLY A 634 -25.48 15.54 23.75
CA GLY A 634 -24.60 14.40 23.53
C GLY A 634 -24.87 13.64 22.23
N ARG A 635 -25.66 14.20 21.31
CA ARG A 635 -26.05 13.56 20.04
C ARG A 635 -25.30 14.16 18.87
N ILE A 636 -25.25 13.45 17.75
CA ILE A 636 -24.59 13.92 16.53
C ILE A 636 -25.45 15.00 15.86
N ASP A 637 -24.83 16.14 15.54
CA ASP A 637 -25.45 17.20 14.73
C ASP A 637 -25.47 16.78 13.25
N PHE A 638 -26.43 15.93 12.89
CA PHE A 638 -26.59 15.42 11.53
C PHE A 638 -26.86 16.53 10.49
N VAL A 639 -27.40 17.68 10.90
CA VAL A 639 -27.61 18.83 10.01
C VAL A 639 -26.27 19.38 9.55
N ARG A 640 -25.35 19.59 10.50
CA ARG A 640 -24.00 20.09 10.18
C ARG A 640 -23.13 19.03 9.52
N VAL A 641 -23.25 17.76 9.91
CA VAL A 641 -22.62 16.63 9.21
C VAL A 641 -23.04 16.62 7.74
N ARG A 642 -24.35 16.74 7.45
CA ARG A 642 -24.86 16.77 6.08
C ARG A 642 -24.32 17.96 5.29
N ALA A 643 -24.30 19.15 5.89
CA ALA A 643 -23.77 20.35 5.25
C ALA A 643 -22.28 20.23 4.87
N LEU A 644 -21.48 19.50 5.66
CA LEU A 644 -20.08 19.20 5.33
C LEU A 644 -19.95 18.11 4.26
N LEU A 645 -20.79 17.07 4.32
CA LEU A 645 -20.82 16.03 3.27
C LEU A 645 -21.21 16.61 1.90
N ASP A 646 -22.11 17.60 1.85
CA ASP A 646 -22.48 18.28 0.60
C ASP A 646 -21.32 19.11 0.00
N GLN A 647 -20.26 19.37 0.77
CA GLN A 647 -19.03 20.04 0.32
C GLN A 647 -17.90 19.04 0.00
N ARG A 648 -18.20 17.74 -0.03
CA ARG A 648 -17.19 16.71 -0.21
C ARG A 648 -16.46 16.85 -1.54
N ASN A 649 -15.13 16.74 -1.47
CA ASN A 649 -14.30 16.61 -2.64
C ASN A 649 -14.53 15.22 -3.27
N HIS A 650 -15.31 15.21 -4.34
CA HIS A 650 -15.62 14.03 -5.14
C HIS A 650 -14.65 13.80 -6.30
N ARG A 651 -13.54 14.54 -6.36
CA ARG A 651 -12.49 14.27 -7.35
C ARG A 651 -12.06 12.80 -7.23
N PRO A 652 -12.07 12.04 -8.33
CA PRO A 652 -11.51 10.69 -8.33
C PRO A 652 -10.05 10.72 -7.88
N ILE A 653 -9.71 9.88 -6.90
CA ILE A 653 -8.34 9.69 -6.42
C ILE A 653 -7.98 8.23 -6.70
N VAL A 654 -6.81 7.99 -7.26
CA VAL A 654 -6.34 6.63 -7.55
C VAL A 654 -4.96 6.46 -6.95
N LEU A 655 -4.85 5.91 -5.74
CA LEU A 655 -3.58 5.55 -5.13
C LEU A 655 -3.30 4.08 -5.40
N ARG A 656 -2.37 3.82 -6.32
CA ARG A 656 -1.87 2.49 -6.67
C ARG A 656 -0.35 2.51 -6.55
N GLU A 657 0.18 1.52 -5.83
CA GLU A 657 1.61 1.30 -5.64
C GLU A 657 2.30 0.78 -6.90
#